data_AF-A0A7Y5B4B8-F1
#
_entry.id   AF-A0A7Y5B4B8-F1
#
_cell.length_a   1.000
_cell.length_b   1.000
_cell.length_c   1.000
_cell.angle_alpha   90.00
_cell.angle_beta   90.00
_cell.angle_gamma   90.00
#
_symmetry.space_group_name_H-M   'P 1'
#
loop_
_entity.id
_entity.type
_entity.pdbx_description
1 polymer ?
#
loop_
_entity_poly.entity_id
_entity_poly.type
_entity_poly.pdbx_seq_one_letter_code
_entity_poly.pdbx_strand_id
1 'polypeptide(L)'
;MALFWINDPGRPASGFTVYLDDHAVAQLPPEATLHHFDGLQPGEARSFGVQATYADGEKSPLVARTDRAYARLPDRSNYDVLVIGGTSAGVGAAITAARLGLKVCFIEETNRLGGMIVNGVAVTDVRNPARISGLFAEFRDRVKAYYGGNETGLRYEPWVANMIIKQMVYEEANIDLFFGVRATRALKRGAAVIGAEAVTLADGRKSRIDAEMTIDATIEADYSASAGVKYRVGREPRTLEEPHAGVIYYDRSTDTRLPGSTGQGDRRLQAYAMMLCVKDYGRPVGPTEPPPGYDPRKYRQAPAWDQSWNATSGRLMLNKFEINQHPHGSDLQEVNYNWPWASPEERARIYEIYKNHVLGYLHYIRTVQGKPTIWLADDEYRDNDGFPPTLYVREARRIVGITDFNQLDVMQARQRPHPDSVAVGDYAMDSHAVRVKDDEDLRHMGEGEFWIFQYTPWYQAPYGAIVPKGVSNLLVPSAVSATHVAYGTLRMEPVRMTLGQAAGIAAYLYKTTGRQPAELDPAEVQRILTRFGVYLTFFTDVAASTRHFDAIQFLGARAYFPEDAFNPEAPLTRQEAARLLWLQIKTLRPNIESDPYYASSYFDVTIYHPQMGDLANLTRLGVTPLPANRRFRPAENTSRADWVLWLANMMDVLSPGWRQPDAPNPYEDGDKHATQLHRLGVGSLLWDGADAMGRSGLQLRPDDPISRADAAASLYWLYLRAGQEAKKQ
;
A
#
# COMPACT_ATOMS: atom_id res chain seq x y z
N MET A 1 -28.51 6.51 13.78
CA MET A 1 -27.53 7.08 12.82
C MET A 1 -27.61 8.60 12.89
N ALA A 2 -26.53 9.35 12.66
CA ALA A 2 -26.57 10.81 12.64
C ALA A 2 -26.09 11.36 11.29
N LEU A 3 -26.85 12.29 10.71
CA LEU A 3 -26.43 13.12 9.58
C LEU A 3 -26.07 14.49 10.12
N PHE A 4 -24.96 15.05 9.64
CA PHE A 4 -24.51 16.39 10.00
C PHE A 4 -24.27 17.21 8.73
N TRP A 5 -24.50 18.53 8.78
CA TRP A 5 -24.25 19.46 7.68
C TRP A 5 -23.84 20.85 8.17
N ILE A 6 -23.41 21.70 7.24
CA ILE A 6 -23.09 23.12 7.48
C ILE A 6 -24.19 23.99 6.88
N ASN A 7 -24.48 25.08 7.58
CA ASN A 7 -25.24 26.20 7.04
C ASN A 7 -24.31 27.05 6.18
N ASP A 8 -24.70 27.34 4.94
CA ASP A 8 -23.96 28.28 4.09
C ASP A 8 -23.90 29.66 4.78
N PRO A 9 -22.71 30.14 5.21
CA PRO A 9 -22.60 31.42 5.90
C PRO A 9 -22.77 32.61 4.95
N GLY A 10 -22.61 32.42 3.62
CA GLY A 10 -22.86 33.44 2.60
C GLY A 10 -24.33 33.51 2.17
N ARG A 11 -25.09 32.43 2.39
CA ARG A 11 -26.53 32.36 2.14
C ARG A 11 -27.24 31.59 3.27
N PRO A 12 -27.57 32.23 4.40
CA PRO A 12 -28.18 31.55 5.53
C PRO A 12 -29.50 30.88 5.15
N ALA A 13 -29.65 29.61 5.52
CA ALA A 13 -30.90 28.88 5.33
C ALA A 13 -31.99 29.42 6.27
N SER A 14 -33.23 29.49 5.80
CA SER A 14 -34.45 29.69 6.60
C SER A 14 -34.99 28.37 7.19
N GLY A 15 -34.42 27.23 6.78
CA GLY A 15 -34.69 25.91 7.34
C GLY A 15 -34.06 24.80 6.50
N PHE A 16 -34.16 23.56 6.97
CA PHE A 16 -33.64 22.38 6.28
C PHE A 16 -34.69 21.31 6.13
N THR A 17 -34.72 20.68 4.95
CA THR A 17 -35.43 19.42 4.74
C THR A 17 -34.43 18.27 4.77
N VAL A 18 -34.66 17.30 5.65
CA VAL A 18 -33.86 16.08 5.73
C VAL A 18 -34.55 14.96 4.95
N TYR A 19 -33.75 14.17 4.24
CA TYR A 19 -34.18 13.09 3.37
C TYR A 19 -33.63 11.74 3.84
N LEU A 20 -34.45 10.70 3.74
CA LEU A 20 -34.07 9.29 3.83
C LEU A 20 -34.55 8.60 2.55
N ASP A 21 -33.63 8.05 1.76
CA ASP A 21 -33.91 7.40 0.47
C ASP A 21 -34.80 8.25 -0.44
N ASP A 22 -34.40 9.51 -0.65
CA ASP A 22 -35.10 10.51 -1.47
C ASP A 22 -36.49 10.95 -0.95
N HIS A 23 -36.92 10.43 0.20
CA HIS A 23 -38.15 10.87 0.88
C HIS A 23 -37.83 11.91 1.96
N ALA A 24 -38.52 13.04 1.95
CA ALA A 24 -38.42 14.04 3.02
C ALA A 24 -39.00 13.47 4.33
N VAL A 25 -38.17 13.41 5.39
CA VAL A 25 -38.53 12.82 6.69
C VAL A 25 -38.59 13.82 7.84
N ALA A 26 -37.92 14.97 7.72
CA ALA A 26 -37.97 16.03 8.74
C ALA A 26 -37.82 17.42 8.12
N GLN A 27 -38.45 18.40 8.75
CA GLN A 27 -38.19 19.83 8.55
C GLN A 27 -37.53 20.37 9.81
N LEU A 28 -36.41 21.05 9.66
CA LEU A 28 -35.58 21.53 10.76
C LEU A 28 -35.37 23.03 10.66
N PRO A 29 -35.20 23.71 11.81
CA PRO A 29 -35.03 25.15 11.84
C PRO A 29 -33.64 25.58 11.33
N PRO A 30 -33.43 26.88 11.01
CA PRO A 30 -32.16 27.43 10.52
C PRO A 30 -30.92 27.04 11.31
N GLU A 31 -31.03 26.88 12.62
CA GLU A 31 -29.93 26.56 13.52
C GLU A 31 -29.53 25.08 13.53
N ALA A 32 -30.31 24.21 12.88
CA ALA A 32 -30.04 22.79 12.87
C ALA A 32 -28.81 22.46 12.01
N THR A 33 -27.88 21.73 12.61
CA THR A 33 -26.63 21.26 11.96
C THR A 33 -26.51 19.73 11.98
N LEU A 34 -27.50 19.04 12.56
CA LEU A 34 -27.56 17.59 12.63
C LEU A 34 -28.98 17.06 12.72
N HIS A 35 -29.16 15.80 12.31
CA HIS A 35 -30.38 15.02 12.52
C HIS A 35 -30.04 13.58 12.90
N HIS A 36 -30.75 13.05 13.91
CA HIS A 36 -30.66 11.65 14.30
C HIS A 36 -31.78 10.85 13.63
N PHE A 37 -31.40 9.74 12.99
CA PHE A 37 -32.30 8.75 12.43
C PHE A 37 -32.34 7.53 13.35
N ASP A 38 -33.54 7.25 13.87
CA ASP A 38 -33.83 6.12 14.74
C ASP A 38 -34.57 5.00 13.97
N GLY A 39 -34.56 3.79 14.51
CA GLY A 39 -35.31 2.65 13.95
C GLY A 39 -34.81 2.10 12.61
N LEU A 40 -33.65 2.54 12.13
CA LEU A 40 -33.04 2.03 10.91
C LEU A 40 -32.60 0.57 11.08
N GLN A 41 -32.81 -0.24 10.05
CA GLN A 41 -32.30 -1.61 10.01
C GLN A 41 -30.76 -1.60 9.96
N PRO A 42 -30.05 -2.22 10.92
CA PRO A 42 -28.60 -2.27 10.90
C PRO A 42 -28.06 -3.00 9.67
N GLY A 43 -26.96 -2.50 9.11
CA GLY A 43 -26.32 -3.09 7.93
C GLY A 43 -26.98 -2.74 6.59
N GLU A 44 -28.19 -2.18 6.59
CA GLU A 44 -28.84 -1.70 5.36
C GLU A 44 -28.23 -0.37 4.93
N ALA A 45 -27.78 -0.28 3.67
CA ALA A 45 -27.30 0.97 3.09
C ALA A 45 -28.50 1.87 2.78
N ARG A 46 -28.48 3.10 3.29
CA ARG A 46 -29.53 4.09 3.11
C ARG A 46 -28.92 5.41 2.61
N SER A 47 -29.67 6.15 1.81
CA SER A 47 -29.29 7.50 1.38
C SER A 47 -29.79 8.52 2.40
N PHE A 48 -28.86 9.26 3.01
CA PHE A 48 -29.16 10.31 3.98
C PHE A 48 -28.89 11.66 3.32
N GLY A 49 -29.93 12.47 3.15
CA GLY A 49 -29.84 13.75 2.47
C GLY A 49 -30.27 14.93 3.31
N VAL A 50 -29.77 16.11 2.94
CA VAL A 50 -30.23 17.39 3.47
C VAL A 50 -30.32 18.42 2.36
N GLN A 51 -31.34 19.26 2.41
CA GLN A 51 -31.57 20.36 1.49
C GLN A 51 -31.86 21.62 2.30
N ALA A 52 -31.11 22.70 2.04
CA ALA A 52 -31.40 24.00 2.61
C ALA A 52 -32.58 24.65 1.87
N THR A 53 -33.43 25.36 2.61
CA THR A 53 -34.38 26.34 2.06
C THR A 53 -33.89 27.73 2.48
N TYR A 54 -33.92 28.70 1.58
CA TYR A 54 -33.46 30.06 1.84
C TYR A 54 -34.63 31.02 2.12
N ALA A 55 -34.32 32.26 2.53
CA ALA A 55 -35.35 33.24 2.89
C ALA A 55 -36.28 33.63 1.73
N ASP A 56 -35.80 33.51 0.49
CA ASP A 56 -36.54 33.73 -0.75
C ASP A 56 -37.37 32.50 -1.21
N GLY A 57 -37.31 31.40 -0.47
CA GLY A 57 -37.98 30.14 -0.77
C GLY A 57 -37.25 29.24 -1.77
N GLU A 58 -36.10 29.67 -2.32
CA GLU A 58 -35.25 28.82 -3.15
C GLU A 58 -34.66 27.67 -2.31
N LYS A 59 -34.40 26.53 -2.95
CA LYS A 59 -33.79 25.37 -2.30
C LYS A 59 -32.41 25.09 -2.86
N SER A 60 -31.48 24.68 -2.00
CA SER A 60 -30.18 24.17 -2.44
C SER A 60 -30.35 22.88 -3.26
N PRO A 61 -29.32 22.42 -4.00
CA PRO A 61 -29.24 21.03 -4.40
C PRO A 61 -29.37 20.11 -3.17
N LEU A 62 -29.99 18.93 -3.35
CA LEU A 62 -29.99 17.89 -2.33
C LEU A 62 -28.56 17.35 -2.17
N VAL A 63 -28.01 17.47 -0.98
CA VAL A 63 -26.72 16.86 -0.64
C VAL A 63 -27.00 15.56 0.09
N ALA A 64 -26.70 14.43 -0.55
CA ALA A 64 -26.94 13.11 0.01
C ALA A 64 -25.67 12.28 0.11
N ARG A 65 -25.61 11.40 1.13
CA ARG A 65 -24.56 10.40 1.29
C ARG A 65 -25.16 9.04 1.62
N THR A 66 -24.57 7.99 1.08
CA THR A 66 -24.91 6.62 1.46
C THR A 66 -24.14 6.22 2.71
N ASP A 67 -24.83 5.73 3.73
CA ASP A 67 -24.19 5.11 4.89
C ASP A 67 -25.06 3.97 5.46
N ARG A 68 -24.58 3.25 6.47
CA ARG A 68 -25.30 2.14 7.11
C ARG A 68 -25.55 2.45 8.58
N ALA A 69 -26.72 2.07 9.10
CA ALA A 69 -26.88 1.96 10.54
C ALA A 69 -25.95 0.86 11.07
N TYR A 70 -25.22 1.13 12.15
CA TYR A 70 -24.16 0.23 12.60
C TYR A 70 -24.75 -1.09 13.13
N ALA A 71 -24.30 -2.19 12.55
CA ALA A 71 -24.61 -3.52 13.06
C ALA A 71 -24.00 -3.68 14.46
N ARG A 72 -24.76 -4.30 15.35
CA ARG A 72 -24.24 -4.72 16.65
C ARG A 72 -23.51 -6.05 16.47
N LEU A 73 -22.30 -6.14 17.03
CA LEU A 73 -21.56 -7.40 17.05
C LEU A 73 -22.33 -8.45 17.88
N PRO A 74 -22.60 -9.66 17.34
CA PRO A 74 -23.20 -10.75 18.10
C PRO A 74 -22.31 -11.20 19.26
N ASP A 75 -22.90 -11.83 20.29
CA ASP A 75 -22.15 -12.37 21.43
C ASP A 75 -21.15 -13.46 20.98
N ARG A 76 -21.52 -14.23 19.95
CA ARG A 76 -20.65 -15.18 19.28
C ARG A 76 -20.87 -15.18 17.78
N SER A 77 -19.79 -15.25 17.01
CA SER A 77 -19.84 -15.29 15.54
C SER A 77 -18.72 -16.15 14.94
N ASN A 78 -18.87 -16.54 13.67
CA ASN A 78 -17.91 -17.38 12.94
C ASN A 78 -17.72 -16.84 11.51
N TYR A 79 -16.45 -16.74 11.10
CA TYR A 79 -16.02 -16.15 9.84
C TYR A 79 -14.84 -16.88 9.23
N ASP A 80 -14.65 -16.74 7.92
CA ASP A 80 -13.42 -17.19 7.26
C ASP A 80 -12.25 -16.30 7.69
N VAL A 81 -12.48 -14.98 7.73
CA VAL A 81 -11.46 -13.98 8.05
C VAL A 81 -11.97 -12.95 9.05
N LEU A 82 -11.20 -12.69 10.09
CA LEU A 82 -11.35 -11.52 10.96
C LEU A 82 -10.32 -10.46 10.55
N VAL A 83 -10.77 -9.26 10.20
CA VAL A 83 -9.93 -8.08 9.95
C VAL A 83 -10.12 -7.10 11.11
N ILE A 84 -9.01 -6.71 11.74
CA ILE A 84 -8.99 -5.83 12.91
C ILE A 84 -8.33 -4.50 12.52
N GLY A 85 -9.06 -3.39 12.66
CA GLY A 85 -8.57 -2.05 12.44
C GLY A 85 -8.87 -1.51 11.03
N GLY A 86 -9.59 -0.40 10.98
CA GLY A 86 -10.05 0.34 9.80
C GLY A 86 -8.97 1.17 9.12
N THR A 87 -7.71 0.77 9.18
CA THR A 87 -6.62 1.42 8.43
C THR A 87 -6.76 1.15 6.94
N SER A 88 -5.97 1.83 6.08
CA SER A 88 -5.96 1.49 4.64
C SER A 88 -5.59 0.02 4.40
N ALA A 89 -4.73 -0.57 5.23
CA ALA A 89 -4.42 -2.00 5.15
C ALA A 89 -5.62 -2.88 5.50
N GLY A 90 -6.40 -2.51 6.52
CA GLY A 90 -7.61 -3.24 6.90
C GLY A 90 -8.67 -3.18 5.81
N VAL A 91 -8.89 -2.00 5.24
CA VAL A 91 -9.77 -1.80 4.08
C VAL A 91 -9.31 -2.65 2.89
N GLY A 92 -8.02 -2.59 2.55
CA GLY A 92 -7.46 -3.35 1.44
C GLY A 92 -7.61 -4.87 1.64
N ALA A 93 -7.41 -5.36 2.86
CA ALA A 93 -7.58 -6.75 3.22
C ALA A 93 -9.06 -7.20 3.16
N ALA A 94 -9.97 -6.44 3.76
CA ALA A 94 -11.38 -6.77 3.85
C ALA A 94 -12.04 -6.83 2.47
N ILE A 95 -11.84 -5.79 1.64
CA ILE A 95 -12.37 -5.74 0.27
C ILE A 95 -11.81 -6.90 -0.55
N THR A 96 -10.49 -7.12 -0.50
CA THR A 96 -9.86 -8.17 -1.31
C THR A 96 -10.33 -9.57 -0.93
N ALA A 97 -10.40 -9.87 0.38
CA ALA A 97 -10.92 -11.14 0.88
C ALA A 97 -12.38 -11.36 0.46
N ALA A 98 -13.22 -10.32 0.57
CA ALA A 98 -14.63 -10.39 0.19
C ALA A 98 -14.85 -10.58 -1.32
N ARG A 99 -14.10 -9.86 -2.16
CA ARG A 99 -14.09 -10.02 -3.63
C ARG A 99 -13.63 -11.41 -4.08
N LEU A 100 -12.81 -12.08 -3.26
CA LEU A 100 -12.39 -13.48 -3.47
C LEU A 100 -13.37 -14.51 -2.85
N GLY A 101 -14.50 -14.04 -2.31
CA GLY A 101 -15.60 -14.90 -1.84
C GLY A 101 -15.52 -15.33 -0.38
N LEU A 102 -14.58 -14.78 0.42
CA LEU A 102 -14.50 -15.10 1.85
C LEU A 102 -15.53 -14.29 2.63
N LYS A 103 -16.12 -14.91 3.67
CA LYS A 103 -16.95 -14.21 4.64
C LYS A 103 -16.08 -13.48 5.65
N VAL A 104 -16.14 -12.15 5.65
CA VAL A 104 -15.25 -11.27 6.43
C VAL A 104 -15.99 -10.66 7.61
N CYS A 105 -15.41 -10.76 8.81
CA CYS A 105 -15.75 -9.89 9.93
C CYS A 105 -14.74 -8.74 9.97
N PHE A 106 -15.21 -7.52 9.79
CA PHE A 106 -14.36 -6.34 9.84
C PHE A 106 -14.75 -5.50 11.07
N ILE A 107 -13.82 -5.34 12.01
CA ILE A 107 -14.05 -4.55 13.23
C ILE A 107 -13.17 -3.31 13.27
N GLU A 108 -13.73 -2.20 13.72
CA GLU A 108 -13.05 -0.90 13.83
C GLU A 108 -13.52 -0.15 15.09
N GLU A 109 -12.59 0.48 15.81
CA GLU A 109 -12.87 1.16 17.07
C GLU A 109 -13.62 2.48 16.89
N THR A 110 -13.35 3.19 15.80
CA THR A 110 -14.04 4.42 15.43
C THR A 110 -15.23 4.13 14.53
N ASN A 111 -15.79 5.15 13.88
CA ASN A 111 -16.79 5.01 12.83
C ASN A 111 -16.23 5.36 11.43
N ARG A 112 -14.90 5.25 11.25
CA ARG A 112 -14.18 5.70 10.05
C ARG A 112 -13.29 4.60 9.48
N LEU A 113 -13.14 4.61 8.16
CA LEU A 113 -12.35 3.63 7.43
C LEU A 113 -11.36 4.34 6.49
N GLY A 114 -10.10 3.91 6.49
CA GLY A 114 -9.02 4.46 5.67
C GLY A 114 -7.80 4.94 6.46
N GLY A 115 -7.75 4.74 7.79
CA GLY A 115 -6.59 5.14 8.59
C GLY A 115 -6.34 6.65 8.53
N MET A 116 -5.13 7.07 8.15
CA MET A 116 -4.77 8.48 8.21
C MET A 116 -5.40 9.34 7.12
N ILE A 117 -5.81 8.77 5.97
CA ILE A 117 -6.44 9.55 4.89
C ILE A 117 -7.81 10.13 5.31
N VAL A 118 -8.42 9.55 6.34
CA VAL A 118 -9.70 9.99 6.93
C VAL A 118 -9.54 10.64 8.31
N ASN A 119 -8.31 10.64 8.84
CA ASN A 119 -7.94 11.20 10.14
C ASN A 119 -6.85 12.28 10.01
N GLY A 120 -6.85 13.01 8.89
CA GLY A 120 -6.20 14.31 8.76
C GLY A 120 -5.02 14.36 7.79
N VAL A 121 -4.58 13.24 7.21
CA VAL A 121 -3.62 13.24 6.09
C VAL A 121 -4.40 13.34 4.77
N ALA A 122 -4.72 14.57 4.41
CA ALA A 122 -5.58 14.95 3.30
C ALA A 122 -4.81 15.12 1.98
N VAL A 123 -3.49 15.32 2.05
CA VAL A 123 -2.56 15.28 0.92
C VAL A 123 -1.81 13.94 0.95
N THR A 124 -2.03 13.09 -0.06
CA THR A 124 -1.44 11.74 -0.08
C THR A 124 0.10 11.80 -0.18
N ASP A 125 0.78 11.09 0.72
CA ASP A 125 2.23 10.92 0.75
C ASP A 125 2.74 10.01 -0.37
N VAL A 126 2.88 10.57 -1.56
CA VAL A 126 3.41 9.91 -2.76
C VAL A 126 4.16 10.91 -3.63
N ARG A 127 5.34 10.54 -4.13
CA ARG A 127 6.13 11.46 -4.98
C ARG A 127 5.73 11.39 -6.44
N ASN A 128 5.50 10.18 -6.96
CA ASN A 128 5.04 9.96 -8.33
C ASN A 128 3.65 9.29 -8.33
N PRO A 129 2.58 10.01 -8.67
CA PRO A 129 1.22 9.47 -8.78
C PRO A 129 1.07 8.25 -9.68
N ALA A 130 1.95 8.06 -10.67
CA ALA A 130 1.95 6.91 -11.57
C ALA A 130 2.29 5.59 -10.86
N ARG A 131 2.87 5.63 -9.64
CA ARG A 131 3.23 4.44 -8.86
C ARG A 131 2.09 3.91 -7.98
N ILE A 132 0.97 4.63 -7.94
CA ILE A 132 -0.24 4.17 -7.26
C ILE A 132 -0.91 3.09 -8.11
N SER A 133 -1.29 2.00 -7.45
CA SER A 133 -1.92 0.83 -8.09
C SER A 133 -2.99 0.21 -7.17
N GLY A 134 -3.66 -0.83 -7.64
CA GLY A 134 -4.63 -1.59 -6.84
C GLY A 134 -5.82 -0.77 -6.34
N LEU A 135 -6.29 -1.11 -5.14
CA LEU A 135 -7.46 -0.46 -4.53
C LEU A 135 -7.24 1.02 -4.22
N PHE A 136 -5.99 1.46 -4.01
CA PHE A 136 -5.74 2.88 -3.80
C PHE A 136 -5.91 3.67 -5.10
N ALA A 137 -5.61 3.07 -6.27
CA ALA A 137 -5.94 3.66 -7.57
C ALA A 137 -7.46 3.77 -7.76
N GLU A 138 -8.22 2.75 -7.37
CA GLU A 138 -9.70 2.79 -7.37
C GLU A 138 -10.24 3.92 -6.48
N PHE A 139 -9.72 4.05 -5.25
CA PHE A 139 -10.06 5.15 -4.34
C PHE A 139 -9.74 6.52 -4.96
N ARG A 140 -8.51 6.70 -5.47
CA ARG A 140 -8.06 7.92 -6.14
C ARG A 140 -9.00 8.30 -7.29
N ASP A 141 -9.38 7.35 -8.13
CA ASP A 141 -10.21 7.61 -9.30
C ASP A 141 -11.66 7.99 -8.89
N ARG A 142 -12.18 7.41 -7.79
CA ARG A 142 -13.45 7.85 -7.18
C ARG A 142 -13.35 9.27 -6.59
N VAL A 143 -12.23 9.64 -5.98
CA VAL A 143 -12.00 11.04 -5.53
C VAL A 143 -12.01 12.00 -6.72
N LYS A 144 -11.36 11.65 -7.84
CA LYS A 144 -11.41 12.46 -9.07
C LYS A 144 -12.83 12.65 -9.55
N ALA A 145 -13.60 11.56 -9.63
CA ALA A 145 -14.99 11.58 -10.04
C ALA A 145 -15.86 12.47 -9.14
N TYR A 146 -15.64 12.42 -7.81
CA TYR A 146 -16.38 13.23 -6.85
C TYR A 146 -16.19 14.74 -7.06
N TYR A 147 -14.95 15.19 -7.26
CA TYR A 147 -14.66 16.62 -7.37
C TYR A 147 -14.79 17.18 -8.79
N GLY A 148 -14.81 16.35 -9.84
CA GLY A 148 -14.94 16.77 -11.24
C GLY A 148 -13.78 17.61 -11.81
N GLY A 149 -12.88 18.13 -10.95
CA GLY A 149 -11.73 18.98 -11.32
C GLY A 149 -10.47 18.76 -10.46
N ASN A 150 -10.42 17.67 -9.68
CA ASN A 150 -9.22 17.26 -8.95
C ASN A 150 -8.40 16.32 -9.85
N GLU A 151 -7.47 16.89 -10.63
CA GLU A 151 -6.75 16.14 -11.68
C GLU A 151 -5.97 14.93 -11.15
N THR A 152 -5.47 15.00 -9.91
CA THR A 152 -4.64 13.93 -9.32
C THR A 152 -5.44 12.92 -8.49
N GLY A 153 -6.53 13.35 -7.83
CA GLY A 153 -7.27 12.52 -6.87
C GLY A 153 -6.52 12.24 -5.56
N LEU A 154 -5.44 12.98 -5.30
CA LEU A 154 -4.52 12.77 -4.16
C LEU A 154 -4.59 13.87 -3.09
N ARG A 155 -5.61 14.71 -3.21
CA ARG A 155 -5.94 15.78 -2.27
C ARG A 155 -7.42 15.70 -2.02
N TYR A 156 -7.85 15.57 -0.78
CA TYR A 156 -9.26 15.36 -0.47
C TYR A 156 -9.56 15.82 0.94
N GLU A 157 -10.80 16.22 1.19
CA GLU A 157 -11.27 16.43 2.55
C GLU A 157 -11.40 15.07 3.26
N PRO A 158 -10.92 14.92 4.51
CA PRO A 158 -10.99 13.65 5.25
C PRO A 158 -12.40 13.03 5.32
N TRP A 159 -13.45 13.85 5.44
CA TRP A 159 -14.83 13.34 5.41
C TRP A 159 -15.22 12.74 4.04
N VAL A 160 -14.72 13.31 2.93
CA VAL A 160 -14.94 12.79 1.57
C VAL A 160 -14.22 11.46 1.39
N ALA A 161 -12.98 11.38 1.86
CA ALA A 161 -12.22 10.13 1.84
C ALA A 161 -12.94 9.03 2.63
N ASN A 162 -13.46 9.35 3.83
CA ASN A 162 -14.23 8.40 4.64
C ASN A 162 -15.50 7.93 3.94
N MET A 163 -16.22 8.84 3.29
CA MET A 163 -17.42 8.50 2.52
C MET A 163 -17.09 7.53 1.38
N ILE A 164 -16.08 7.84 0.56
CA ILE A 164 -15.71 7.02 -0.60
C ILE A 164 -15.21 5.64 -0.17
N ILE A 165 -14.35 5.55 0.86
CA ILE A 165 -13.86 4.27 1.37
C ILE A 165 -15.00 3.44 1.94
N LYS A 166 -15.93 4.04 2.69
CA LYS A 166 -17.13 3.34 3.16
C LYS A 166 -17.97 2.81 2.00
N GLN A 167 -18.18 3.59 0.94
CA GLN A 167 -18.89 3.13 -0.26
C GLN A 167 -18.20 1.90 -0.86
N MET A 168 -16.88 1.95 -1.04
CA MET A 168 -16.10 0.81 -1.54
C MET A 168 -16.28 -0.45 -0.66
N VAL A 169 -16.31 -0.30 0.66
CA VAL A 169 -16.55 -1.43 1.58
C VAL A 169 -18.00 -1.91 1.54
N TYR A 170 -18.97 -1.01 1.42
CA TYR A 170 -20.39 -1.34 1.39
C TYR A 170 -20.82 -2.05 0.11
N GLU A 171 -20.11 -1.85 -0.99
CA GLU A 171 -20.33 -2.59 -2.25
C GLU A 171 -20.04 -4.09 -2.11
N GLU A 172 -19.28 -4.49 -1.08
CA GLU A 172 -18.89 -5.87 -0.86
C GLU A 172 -19.90 -6.61 0.03
N ALA A 173 -20.69 -7.52 -0.57
CA ALA A 173 -21.74 -8.26 0.12
C ALA A 173 -21.24 -9.22 1.21
N ASN A 174 -19.97 -9.66 1.13
CA ASN A 174 -19.39 -10.64 2.06
C ASN A 174 -18.72 -10.00 3.29
N ILE A 175 -18.87 -8.68 3.51
CA ILE A 175 -18.30 -7.98 4.67
C ILE A 175 -19.38 -7.68 5.71
N ASP A 176 -19.23 -8.29 6.89
CA ASP A 176 -19.92 -7.87 8.11
C ASP A 176 -19.04 -6.87 8.86
N LEU A 177 -19.41 -5.58 8.78
CA LEU A 177 -18.67 -4.47 9.40
C LEU A 177 -19.28 -4.05 10.75
N PHE A 178 -18.43 -3.95 11.77
CA PHE A 178 -18.82 -3.53 13.12
C PHE A 178 -17.92 -2.37 13.60
N PHE A 179 -18.51 -1.17 13.71
CA PHE A 179 -17.87 0.01 14.29
C PHE A 179 -18.00 0.05 15.82
N GLY A 180 -17.14 0.81 16.49
CA GLY A 180 -17.14 0.90 17.95
C GLY A 180 -16.74 -0.41 18.63
N VAL A 181 -15.95 -1.25 17.98
CA VAL A 181 -15.55 -2.57 18.48
C VAL A 181 -14.04 -2.67 18.56
N ARG A 182 -13.52 -3.02 19.75
CA ARG A 182 -12.10 -3.28 19.99
C ARG A 182 -11.85 -4.77 20.18
N ALA A 183 -10.86 -5.32 19.48
CA ALA A 183 -10.30 -6.62 19.85
C ALA A 183 -9.42 -6.47 21.10
N THR A 184 -9.73 -7.24 22.14
CA THR A 184 -9.05 -7.15 23.44
C THR A 184 -8.01 -8.25 23.63
N ARG A 185 -8.21 -9.42 23.01
CA ARG A 185 -7.33 -10.58 23.19
C ARG A 185 -7.44 -11.56 22.04
N ALA A 186 -6.31 -12.11 21.60
CA ALA A 186 -6.29 -13.23 20.67
C ALA A 186 -6.74 -14.54 21.34
N LEU A 187 -7.64 -15.26 20.66
CA LEU A 187 -7.97 -16.63 20.99
C LEU A 187 -6.99 -17.56 20.27
N LYS A 188 -6.45 -18.55 20.99
CA LYS A 188 -5.38 -19.42 20.47
C LYS A 188 -5.61 -20.89 20.76
N ARG A 189 -5.08 -21.73 19.87
CA ARG A 189 -4.83 -23.17 20.08
C ARG A 189 -3.37 -23.46 19.76
N GLY A 190 -2.53 -23.58 20.80
CA GLY A 190 -1.08 -23.65 20.62
C GLY A 190 -0.53 -22.36 19.99
N ALA A 191 0.19 -22.48 18.87
CA ALA A 191 0.72 -21.33 18.12
C ALA A 191 -0.30 -20.71 17.14
N ALA A 192 -1.42 -21.38 16.87
CA ALA A 192 -2.44 -20.91 15.94
C ALA A 192 -3.42 -19.94 16.60
N VAL A 193 -3.67 -18.81 15.93
CA VAL A 193 -4.78 -17.91 16.23
C VAL A 193 -6.09 -18.53 15.69
N ILE A 194 -7.17 -18.42 16.45
CA ILE A 194 -8.50 -18.95 16.10
C ILE A 194 -9.61 -17.90 16.24
N GLY A 195 -9.26 -16.62 16.39
CA GLY A 195 -10.19 -15.52 16.53
C GLY A 195 -9.87 -14.56 17.67
N ALA A 196 -10.86 -13.84 18.18
CA ALA A 196 -10.68 -12.76 19.16
C ALA A 196 -11.77 -12.71 20.22
N GLU A 197 -11.41 -12.25 21.42
CA GLU A 197 -12.35 -11.61 22.34
C GLU A 197 -12.42 -10.13 22.00
N ALA A 198 -13.62 -9.61 21.84
CA ALA A 198 -13.88 -8.22 21.48
C ALA A 198 -14.80 -7.55 22.51
N VAL A 199 -14.73 -6.22 22.57
CA VAL A 199 -15.63 -5.40 23.38
C VAL A 199 -16.28 -4.32 22.52
N THR A 200 -17.59 -4.14 22.66
CA THR A 200 -18.31 -2.97 22.13
C THR A 200 -18.06 -1.79 23.06
N LEU A 201 -17.47 -0.72 22.53
CA LEU A 201 -17.01 0.43 23.33
C LEU A 201 -18.17 1.23 23.94
N ALA A 202 -19.31 1.28 23.26
CA ALA A 202 -20.47 2.05 23.70
C ALA A 202 -21.13 1.51 24.98
N ASP A 203 -21.09 0.19 25.20
CA ASP A 203 -21.83 -0.47 26.31
C ASP A 203 -21.02 -1.51 27.08
N GLY A 204 -19.75 -1.72 26.72
CA GLY A 204 -18.85 -2.66 27.39
C GLY A 204 -19.17 -4.13 27.14
N ARG A 205 -20.10 -4.45 26.23
CA ARG A 205 -20.45 -5.84 25.93
C ARG A 205 -19.27 -6.60 25.38
N LYS A 206 -19.05 -7.80 25.90
CA LYS A 206 -18.03 -8.72 25.42
C LYS A 206 -18.60 -9.68 24.39
N SER A 207 -17.84 -9.91 23.33
CA SER A 207 -18.18 -10.85 22.25
C SER A 207 -16.99 -11.75 21.94
N ARG A 208 -17.29 -12.94 21.40
CA ARG A 208 -16.30 -13.88 20.87
C ARG A 208 -16.46 -14.00 19.36
N ILE A 209 -15.38 -13.72 18.64
CA ILE A 209 -15.31 -13.90 17.19
C ILE A 209 -14.42 -15.12 16.95
N ASP A 210 -14.96 -16.20 16.40
CA ASP A 210 -14.17 -17.34 15.91
C ASP A 210 -13.83 -17.08 14.42
N ALA A 211 -12.57 -17.24 14.04
CA ALA A 211 -12.13 -17.04 12.64
C ALA A 211 -11.01 -18.01 12.24
N GLU A 212 -11.00 -18.45 10.99
CA GLU A 212 -9.97 -19.35 10.48
C GLU A 212 -8.64 -18.63 10.20
N MET A 213 -8.71 -17.37 9.76
CA MET A 213 -7.57 -16.46 9.59
C MET A 213 -7.87 -15.13 10.28
N THR A 214 -6.86 -14.51 10.89
CA THR A 214 -6.96 -13.14 11.41
C THR A 214 -5.94 -12.22 10.73
N ILE A 215 -6.37 -11.01 10.38
CA ILE A 215 -5.54 -9.95 9.82
C ILE A 215 -5.58 -8.78 10.82
N ASP A 216 -4.46 -8.54 11.51
CA ASP A 216 -4.28 -7.40 12.40
C ASP A 216 -3.73 -6.22 11.60
N ALA A 217 -4.63 -5.36 11.15
CA ALA A 217 -4.30 -4.16 10.41
C ALA A 217 -4.18 -2.91 11.30
N THR A 218 -4.09 -3.07 12.62
CA THR A 218 -3.86 -1.95 13.55
C THR A 218 -2.42 -1.44 13.47
N ILE A 219 -2.21 -0.16 13.83
CA ILE A 219 -0.86 0.44 13.85
C ILE A 219 -0.11 0.00 15.13
N GLU A 220 -0.84 -0.15 16.23
CA GLU A 220 -0.30 -0.46 17.56
C GLU A 220 0.06 -1.94 17.74
N ALA A 221 -0.59 -2.82 16.97
CA ALA A 221 -0.43 -4.28 17.01
C ALA A 221 -0.63 -4.88 18.41
N ASP A 222 -1.54 -4.32 19.21
CA ASP A 222 -1.88 -4.84 20.53
C ASP A 222 -2.46 -6.26 20.45
N TYR A 223 -3.30 -6.52 19.44
CA TYR A 223 -3.86 -7.84 19.19
C TYR A 223 -2.75 -8.84 18.86
N SER A 224 -1.85 -8.52 17.92
CA SER A 224 -0.70 -9.35 17.59
C SER A 224 0.21 -9.61 18.79
N ALA A 225 0.47 -8.59 19.62
CA ALA A 225 1.23 -8.75 20.86
C ALA A 225 0.52 -9.72 21.82
N SER A 226 -0.81 -9.63 21.97
CA SER A 226 -1.61 -10.57 22.77
C SER A 226 -1.60 -12.00 22.20
N ALA A 227 -1.39 -12.14 20.89
CA ALA A 227 -1.21 -13.43 20.22
C ALA A 227 0.19 -14.02 20.44
N GLY A 228 1.10 -13.31 21.11
CA GLY A 228 2.48 -13.74 21.36
C GLY A 228 3.43 -13.51 20.18
N VAL A 229 3.05 -12.68 19.21
CA VAL A 229 3.96 -12.24 18.14
C VAL A 229 5.10 -11.45 18.78
N LYS A 230 6.34 -11.77 18.40
CA LYS A 230 7.52 -10.99 18.81
C LYS A 230 7.53 -9.66 18.07
N TYR A 231 8.00 -8.61 18.73
CA TYR A 231 8.04 -7.27 18.14
C TYR A 231 9.23 -6.45 18.66
N ARG A 232 9.52 -5.37 17.91
CA ARG A 232 10.47 -4.31 18.25
C ARG A 232 9.70 -3.02 18.53
N VAL A 233 10.29 -2.15 19.35
CA VAL A 233 9.83 -0.77 19.59
C VAL A 233 11.07 0.11 19.69
N GLY A 234 11.02 1.28 19.06
CA GLY A 234 12.13 2.23 19.04
C GLY A 234 13.05 2.02 17.85
N ARG A 235 14.33 2.32 18.02
CA ARG A 235 15.30 2.49 16.93
C ARG A 235 16.40 1.45 17.01
N GLU A 236 16.66 0.79 15.88
CA GLU A 236 17.81 -0.10 15.72
C GLU A 236 19.13 0.68 15.85
N PRO A 237 20.23 0.04 16.27
CA PRO A 237 21.55 0.65 16.20
C PRO A 237 21.99 0.82 14.73
N ARG A 238 22.82 1.83 14.50
CA ARG A 238 23.42 2.08 13.19
C ARG A 238 24.32 0.92 12.76
N THR A 239 24.15 0.48 11.51
CA THR A 239 24.98 -0.54 10.86
C THR A 239 25.28 -0.14 9.42
N LEU A 240 25.97 -1.00 8.66
CA LEU A 240 26.11 -0.80 7.21
C LEU A 240 24.78 -0.93 6.46
N GLU A 241 23.85 -1.74 7.00
CA GLU A 241 22.50 -1.89 6.43
C GLU A 241 21.55 -0.78 6.89
N GLU A 242 21.90 -0.09 7.97
CA GLU A 242 21.11 0.95 8.64
C GLU A 242 21.95 2.22 8.89
N PRO A 243 22.48 2.89 7.85
CA PRO A 243 23.40 4.02 8.01
C PRO A 243 22.82 5.23 8.76
N HIS A 244 21.50 5.38 8.81
CA HIS A 244 20.80 6.50 9.47
C HIS A 244 20.11 6.12 10.79
N ALA A 245 20.27 4.88 11.26
CA ALA A 245 19.60 4.43 12.48
C ALA A 245 20.28 4.92 13.78
N GLY A 246 19.58 4.69 14.89
CA GLY A 246 20.00 5.06 16.24
C GLY A 246 19.83 6.54 16.57
N VAL A 247 20.51 6.98 17.64
CA VAL A 247 20.55 8.41 18.04
C VAL A 247 21.36 9.20 17.02
N ILE A 248 20.69 10.09 16.29
CA ILE A 248 21.27 10.84 15.17
C ILE A 248 20.81 12.30 15.16
N TYR A 249 21.77 13.21 14.96
CA TYR A 249 21.54 14.61 14.64
C TYR A 249 21.91 14.81 13.18
N TYR A 250 20.98 15.31 12.37
CA TYR A 250 21.11 15.32 10.92
C TYR A 250 20.69 16.67 10.34
N ASP A 251 21.58 17.28 9.54
CA ASP A 251 21.26 18.45 8.72
C ASP A 251 20.82 17.96 7.34
N ARG A 252 19.50 17.96 7.11
CA ARG A 252 18.90 17.54 5.85
C ARG A 252 19.23 18.46 4.67
N SER A 253 19.67 19.71 4.92
CA SER A 253 19.99 20.66 3.85
C SER A 253 21.35 20.40 3.22
N THR A 254 22.29 19.88 4.01
CA THR A 254 23.67 19.59 3.60
C THR A 254 23.97 18.10 3.57
N ASP A 255 22.97 17.23 3.76
CA ASP A 255 23.12 15.78 3.85
C ASP A 255 24.23 15.37 4.84
N THR A 256 24.28 16.03 5.99
CA THR A 256 25.40 15.92 6.92
C THR A 256 24.93 15.45 8.29
N ARG A 257 25.56 14.38 8.78
CA ARG A 257 25.41 13.95 10.17
C ARG A 257 26.23 14.86 11.08
N LEU A 258 25.58 15.42 12.10
CA LEU A 258 26.13 16.41 13.00
C LEU A 258 26.78 15.79 14.25
N PRO A 259 27.66 16.54 14.96
CA PRO A 259 28.18 16.15 16.27
C PRO A 259 27.08 15.74 17.26
N GLY A 260 27.39 14.82 18.18
CA GLY A 260 26.42 14.25 19.12
C GLY A 260 25.69 13.00 18.61
N SER A 261 25.76 12.72 17.30
CA SER A 261 25.24 11.47 16.73
C SER A 261 26.05 10.26 17.19
N THR A 262 25.45 9.37 17.97
CA THR A 262 26.13 8.16 18.47
C THR A 262 25.84 6.93 17.60
N GLY A 263 24.66 6.90 16.97
CA GLY A 263 24.15 5.71 16.27
C GLY A 263 23.79 4.55 17.20
N GLN A 264 23.72 4.76 18.51
CA GLN A 264 23.21 3.75 19.44
C GLN A 264 21.70 3.59 19.27
N GLY A 265 21.22 2.35 19.28
CA GLY A 265 19.79 2.08 19.29
C GLY A 265 19.15 2.42 20.65
N ASP A 266 17.86 2.71 20.67
CA ASP A 266 17.10 2.93 21.89
C ASP A 266 15.61 2.57 21.73
N ARG A 267 14.81 2.78 22.78
CA ARG A 267 13.36 2.49 22.80
C ARG A 267 12.50 3.72 22.50
N ARG A 268 13.10 4.86 22.14
CA ARG A 268 12.35 6.10 21.92
C ARG A 268 11.74 6.07 20.52
N LEU A 269 10.57 6.72 20.39
CA LEU A 269 9.82 6.78 19.15
C LEU A 269 9.84 8.21 18.60
N GLN A 270 9.80 8.32 17.27
CA GLN A 270 9.56 9.61 16.62
C GLN A 270 8.24 10.24 17.08
N ALA A 271 8.16 11.57 17.08
CA ALA A 271 6.97 12.27 17.53
C ALA A 271 5.70 11.85 16.78
N TYR A 272 4.59 11.85 17.50
CA TYR A 272 3.25 11.78 16.88
C TYR A 272 2.72 13.19 16.63
N ALA A 273 1.59 13.27 15.95
CA ALA A 273 0.84 14.50 15.76
C ALA A 273 -0.66 14.24 15.84
N MET A 274 -1.43 15.29 16.06
CA MET A 274 -2.85 15.32 15.73
C MET A 274 -3.03 16.15 14.46
N MET A 275 -3.41 15.48 13.38
CA MET A 275 -3.56 16.09 12.06
C MET A 275 -4.92 16.78 11.99
N LEU A 276 -4.95 18.07 11.67
CA LEU A 276 -6.20 18.82 11.60
C LEU A 276 -6.49 19.27 10.17
N CYS A 277 -7.77 19.32 9.84
CA CYS A 277 -8.26 20.07 8.70
C CYS A 277 -8.82 21.40 9.24
N VAL A 278 -8.26 22.51 8.77
CA VAL A 278 -8.67 23.87 9.14
C VAL A 278 -9.21 24.62 7.93
N LYS A 279 -9.95 25.68 8.18
CA LYS A 279 -10.57 26.52 7.16
C LYS A 279 -10.27 27.98 7.42
N ASP A 280 -10.02 28.73 6.35
CA ASP A 280 -10.00 30.18 6.39
C ASP A 280 -11.41 30.73 6.11
N TYR A 281 -12.01 31.33 7.14
CA TYR A 281 -13.37 31.84 7.10
C TYR A 281 -13.47 33.27 6.55
N GLY A 282 -12.35 33.94 6.26
CA GLY A 282 -12.32 35.35 5.84
C GLY A 282 -12.79 36.35 6.90
N ARG A 283 -13.15 35.89 8.10
CA ARG A 283 -13.56 36.70 9.26
C ARG A 283 -12.96 36.10 10.54
N PRO A 284 -12.71 36.90 11.60
CA PRO A 284 -12.23 36.36 12.87
C PRO A 284 -13.16 35.27 13.41
N VAL A 285 -12.60 34.11 13.75
CA VAL A 285 -13.32 32.92 14.24
C VAL A 285 -12.49 32.20 15.30
N GLY A 286 -13.13 31.42 16.18
CA GLY A 286 -12.48 30.62 17.22
C GLY A 286 -12.32 31.34 18.57
N PRO A 287 -12.04 30.62 19.68
CA PRO A 287 -11.93 31.18 21.02
C PRO A 287 -10.81 32.23 21.16
N THR A 288 -11.03 33.28 21.95
CA THR A 288 -9.98 34.26 22.29
C THR A 288 -9.05 33.74 23.38
N GLU A 289 -9.57 32.90 24.28
CA GLU A 289 -8.79 32.31 25.36
C GLU A 289 -7.83 31.22 24.86
N PRO A 290 -6.63 31.11 25.45
CA PRO A 290 -5.71 30.03 25.12
C PRO A 290 -6.21 28.68 25.68
N PRO A 291 -5.90 27.56 25.00
CA PRO A 291 -6.23 26.23 25.50
C PRO A 291 -5.41 25.88 26.76
N PRO A 292 -5.85 24.87 27.55
CA PRO A 292 -5.11 24.40 28.72
C PRO A 292 -3.65 24.06 28.39
N GLY A 293 -2.71 24.56 29.20
CA GLY A 293 -1.29 24.29 29.05
C GLY A 293 -0.61 24.97 27.85
N TYR A 294 -1.27 25.94 27.22
CA TYR A 294 -0.68 26.75 26.15
C TYR A 294 0.58 27.48 26.63
N ASP A 295 1.65 27.33 25.85
CA ASP A 295 2.88 28.09 26.01
C ASP A 295 3.33 28.54 24.62
N PRO A 296 3.23 29.86 24.29
CA PRO A 296 3.61 30.36 22.97
C PRO A 296 5.08 30.08 22.65
N ARG A 297 5.91 29.85 23.67
CA ARG A 297 7.34 29.59 23.49
C ARG A 297 7.63 28.34 22.69
N LYS A 298 6.74 27.34 22.74
CA LYS A 298 6.84 26.06 22.01
C LYS A 298 6.75 26.25 20.48
N TYR A 299 6.08 27.31 20.04
CA TYR A 299 5.77 27.55 18.62
C TYR A 299 6.57 28.69 18.00
N ARG A 300 7.50 29.30 18.75
CA ARG A 300 8.27 30.48 18.29
C ARG A 300 9.07 30.24 17.03
N GLN A 301 9.44 28.99 16.77
CA GLN A 301 10.17 28.58 15.57
C GLN A 301 9.31 27.89 14.51
N ALA A 302 8.00 27.81 14.73
CA ALA A 302 7.13 27.44 13.63
C ALA A 302 7.30 28.45 12.49
N PRO A 303 7.39 28.00 11.24
CA PRO A 303 7.42 28.92 10.11
C PRO A 303 6.19 29.83 10.15
N ALA A 304 6.35 31.07 9.69
CA ALA A 304 5.22 31.97 9.52
C ALA A 304 4.17 31.31 8.61
N TRP A 305 2.89 31.46 8.92
CA TRP A 305 1.78 30.78 8.22
C TRP A 305 1.94 30.79 6.70
N ASP A 306 2.15 31.96 6.09
CA ASP A 306 2.23 32.10 4.63
C ASP A 306 3.45 31.39 3.99
N GLN A 307 4.46 31.05 4.81
CA GLN A 307 5.65 30.29 4.41
C GLN A 307 5.60 28.82 4.87
N SER A 308 4.60 28.46 5.67
CA SER A 308 4.46 27.10 6.19
C SER A 308 4.06 26.12 5.10
N TRP A 309 4.37 24.83 5.30
CA TRP A 309 3.89 23.77 4.43
C TRP A 309 2.36 23.78 4.35
N ASN A 310 1.67 24.03 5.46
CA ASN A 310 0.21 24.07 5.56
C ASN A 310 -0.40 25.03 4.53
N ALA A 311 0.11 26.26 4.45
CA ALA A 311 -0.42 27.29 3.54
C ALA A 311 0.09 27.16 2.10
N THR A 312 1.18 26.45 1.85
CA THR A 312 1.78 26.33 0.50
C THR A 312 1.40 25.02 -0.18
N SER A 313 1.63 23.89 0.50
CA SER A 313 1.45 22.54 -0.01
C SER A 313 0.26 21.81 0.61
N GLY A 314 -0.17 22.21 1.80
CA GLY A 314 -1.31 21.62 2.52
C GLY A 314 -2.69 22.16 2.11
N ARG A 315 -2.78 22.95 1.04
CA ARG A 315 -4.06 23.49 0.55
C ARG A 315 -4.99 22.38 0.06
N LEU A 316 -6.24 22.49 0.47
CA LEU A 316 -7.37 21.63 0.10
C LEU A 316 -8.48 22.46 -0.55
N MET A 317 -9.56 21.80 -0.94
CA MET A 317 -10.76 22.44 -1.50
C MET A 317 -11.43 23.36 -0.47
N LEU A 318 -12.26 24.29 -0.95
CA LEU A 318 -13.12 25.15 -0.10
C LEU A 318 -12.35 26.00 0.94
N ASN A 319 -11.18 26.51 0.56
CA ASN A 319 -10.32 27.34 1.41
C ASN A 319 -9.89 26.63 2.71
N LYS A 320 -9.68 25.31 2.61
CA LYS A 320 -9.21 24.47 3.71
C LYS A 320 -7.72 24.16 3.58
N PHE A 321 -7.14 23.78 4.71
CA PHE A 321 -5.73 23.47 4.84
C PHE A 321 -5.55 22.28 5.78
N GLU A 322 -4.62 21.41 5.42
CA GLU A 322 -4.08 20.43 6.33
C GLU A 322 -3.06 21.09 7.26
N ILE A 323 -3.23 20.89 8.57
CA ILE A 323 -2.22 21.19 9.58
C ILE A 323 -1.34 19.96 9.74
N ASN A 324 -0.20 20.00 9.07
CA ASN A 324 0.78 18.92 9.07
C ASN A 324 2.09 19.34 9.72
N GLN A 325 2.86 18.30 10.01
CA GLN A 325 4.09 18.16 10.74
C GLN A 325 5.08 19.32 10.70
N HIS A 326 5.44 19.76 11.91
CA HIS A 326 6.63 20.54 12.18
C HIS A 326 7.02 20.31 13.64
N PRO A 327 8.32 20.10 13.97
CA PRO A 327 8.78 19.86 15.34
C PRO A 327 8.44 20.98 16.34
N HIS A 328 8.31 22.21 15.83
CA HIS A 328 7.88 23.39 16.59
C HIS A 328 6.41 23.77 16.32
N GLY A 329 5.64 22.89 15.68
CA GLY A 329 4.26 23.12 15.26
C GLY A 329 3.31 22.09 15.86
N SER A 330 2.83 21.15 15.04
CA SER A 330 1.84 20.13 15.44
C SER A 330 2.46 18.80 15.93
N ASP A 331 3.75 18.57 15.70
CA ASP A 331 4.43 17.40 16.26
C ASP A 331 4.76 17.64 17.73
N LEU A 332 4.48 16.65 18.57
CA LEU A 332 4.83 16.70 20.00
C LEU A 332 5.71 15.52 20.37
N GLN A 333 6.94 15.83 20.78
CA GLN A 333 7.98 14.88 21.15
C GLN A 333 7.81 14.38 22.58
N GLU A 334 8.45 13.26 22.91
CA GLU A 334 8.63 12.71 24.26
C GLU A 334 7.37 12.19 24.99
N VAL A 335 6.18 12.66 24.63
CA VAL A 335 4.90 12.23 25.23
C VAL A 335 4.50 10.81 24.81
N ASN A 336 4.87 10.40 23.59
CA ASN A 336 4.40 9.15 22.97
C ASN A 336 5.23 7.91 23.28
N TYR A 337 6.34 8.01 24.02
CA TYR A 337 7.26 6.87 24.20
C TYR A 337 6.60 5.63 24.82
N ASN A 338 5.65 5.83 25.75
CA ASN A 338 4.94 4.72 26.38
C ASN A 338 3.71 4.24 25.58
N TRP A 339 3.33 4.92 24.49
CA TRP A 339 2.11 4.62 23.71
C TRP A 339 1.93 3.14 23.35
N PRO A 340 2.98 2.40 22.92
CA PRO A 340 2.83 0.99 22.60
C PRO A 340 2.29 0.19 23.80
N TRP A 341 2.77 0.46 25.02
CA TRP A 341 2.39 -0.30 26.22
C TRP A 341 1.26 0.34 27.03
N ALA A 342 0.82 1.54 26.66
CA ALA A 342 -0.21 2.29 27.36
C ALA A 342 -1.57 1.58 27.35
N SER A 343 -2.29 1.66 28.47
CA SER A 343 -3.68 1.20 28.55
C SER A 343 -4.60 2.11 27.72
N PRO A 344 -5.83 1.68 27.38
CA PRO A 344 -6.79 2.55 26.70
C PRO A 344 -7.03 3.89 27.42
N GLU A 345 -7.08 3.88 28.76
CA GLU A 345 -7.25 5.09 29.57
C GLU A 345 -6.03 6.01 29.48
N GLU A 346 -4.83 5.44 29.47
CA GLU A 346 -3.60 6.21 29.30
C GLU A 346 -3.49 6.79 27.88
N ARG A 347 -3.86 6.04 26.85
CA ARG A 347 -3.93 6.55 25.47
C ARG A 347 -4.94 7.67 25.32
N ALA A 348 -6.10 7.58 26.00
CA ALA A 348 -7.07 8.69 26.04
C ALA A 348 -6.49 9.95 26.70
N ARG A 349 -5.73 9.81 27.79
CA ARG A 349 -5.01 10.95 28.40
C ARG A 349 -3.96 11.54 27.45
N ILE A 350 -3.19 10.70 26.77
CA ILE A 350 -2.21 11.13 25.78
C ILE A 350 -2.91 11.88 24.63
N TYR A 351 -4.03 11.35 24.12
CA TYR A 351 -4.84 12.00 23.09
C TYR A 351 -5.22 13.43 23.49
N GLU A 352 -5.69 13.65 24.71
CA GLU A 352 -6.04 15.00 25.20
C GLU A 352 -4.82 15.93 25.31
N ILE A 353 -3.64 15.40 25.62
CA ILE A 353 -2.39 16.18 25.60
C ILE A 353 -2.09 16.66 24.16
N TYR A 354 -2.18 15.77 23.18
CA TYR A 354 -1.98 16.11 21.76
C TYR A 354 -3.04 17.09 21.24
N LYS A 355 -4.32 16.90 21.62
CA LYS A 355 -5.43 17.80 21.29
C LYS A 355 -5.18 19.22 21.79
N ASN A 356 -4.81 19.37 23.06
CA ASN A 356 -4.51 20.68 23.64
C ASN A 356 -3.24 21.30 23.03
N HIS A 357 -2.24 20.48 22.70
CA HIS A 357 -1.04 20.96 22.02
C HIS A 357 -1.31 21.51 20.62
N VAL A 358 -2.08 20.81 19.79
CA VAL A 358 -2.40 21.30 18.44
C VAL A 358 -3.35 22.51 18.48
N LEU A 359 -4.28 22.55 19.44
CA LEU A 359 -5.07 23.75 19.71
C LEU A 359 -4.19 24.94 20.11
N GLY A 360 -3.14 24.70 20.88
CA GLY A 360 -2.15 25.72 21.23
C GLY A 360 -1.45 26.27 19.99
N TYR A 361 -1.11 25.40 19.03
CA TYR A 361 -0.52 25.83 17.77
C TYR A 361 -1.49 26.66 16.92
N LEU A 362 -2.76 26.26 16.83
CA LEU A 362 -3.80 27.06 16.16
C LEU A 362 -4.04 28.40 16.84
N HIS A 363 -4.05 28.43 18.16
CA HIS A 363 -4.15 29.67 18.92
C HIS A 363 -2.95 30.58 18.59
N TYR A 364 -1.72 30.05 18.56
CA TYR A 364 -0.52 30.79 18.18
C TYR A 364 -0.59 31.37 16.75
N ILE A 365 -1.04 30.58 15.76
CA ILE A 365 -1.26 31.04 14.38
C ILE A 365 -2.22 32.23 14.36
N ARG A 366 -3.32 32.15 15.11
CA ARG A 366 -4.35 33.20 15.13
C ARG A 366 -3.90 34.47 15.84
N THR A 367 -3.33 34.35 17.03
CA THR A 367 -3.08 35.48 17.93
C THR A 367 -1.68 36.06 17.80
N VAL A 368 -0.68 35.25 17.46
CA VAL A 368 0.73 35.69 17.33
C VAL A 368 1.13 35.86 15.87
N GLN A 369 0.78 34.92 14.99
CA GLN A 369 1.09 35.05 13.55
C GLN A 369 0.07 35.90 12.77
N GLY A 370 -0.98 36.42 13.44
CA GLY A 370 -1.92 37.37 12.84
C GLY A 370 -2.88 36.76 11.81
N LYS A 371 -3.27 35.50 11.98
CA LYS A 371 -4.22 34.80 11.10
C LYS A 371 -5.54 34.47 11.81
N PRO A 372 -6.31 35.48 12.28
CA PRO A 372 -7.48 35.28 13.14
C PRO A 372 -8.65 34.54 12.46
N THR A 373 -8.58 34.37 11.13
CA THR A 373 -9.62 33.76 10.29
C THR A 373 -9.46 32.25 10.11
N ILE A 374 -8.32 31.67 10.53
CA ILE A 374 -8.05 30.24 10.44
C ILE A 374 -8.60 29.54 11.67
N TRP A 375 -9.48 28.56 11.50
CA TRP A 375 -9.95 27.72 12.61
C TRP A 375 -10.29 26.30 12.16
N LEU A 376 -10.63 25.41 13.10
CA LEU A 376 -11.13 24.07 12.80
C LEU A 376 -12.23 24.13 11.74
N ALA A 377 -12.15 23.26 10.75
CA ALA A 377 -13.18 23.16 9.72
C ALA A 377 -14.49 22.64 10.34
N ASP A 378 -15.59 23.35 10.08
CA ASP A 378 -16.93 23.11 10.65
C ASP A 378 -17.66 21.91 10.06
N ASP A 379 -17.06 21.26 9.05
CA ASP A 379 -17.54 20.06 8.37
C ASP A 379 -16.77 18.81 8.68
N GLU A 380 -15.61 18.97 9.31
CA GLU A 380 -14.76 17.86 9.65
C GLU A 380 -15.11 17.40 11.06
N TYR A 381 -15.30 16.10 11.21
CA TYR A 381 -15.28 15.47 12.52
C TYR A 381 -16.32 15.98 13.52
N ARG A 382 -17.51 16.35 13.02
CA ARG A 382 -18.62 16.87 13.83
C ARG A 382 -19.13 15.89 14.90
N ASP A 383 -18.83 14.61 14.74
CA ASP A 383 -19.10 13.54 15.69
C ASP A 383 -18.08 13.44 16.83
N ASN A 384 -17.01 14.24 16.79
CA ASN A 384 -15.91 14.25 17.74
C ASN A 384 -15.35 15.67 17.96
N ASP A 385 -16.25 16.64 18.16
CA ASP A 385 -15.93 18.04 18.49
C ASP A 385 -14.99 18.76 17.50
N GLY A 386 -14.97 18.35 16.23
CA GLY A 386 -14.08 18.93 15.22
C GLY A 386 -12.67 18.35 15.21
N PHE A 387 -12.41 17.23 15.89
CA PHE A 387 -11.10 16.57 15.97
C PHE A 387 -11.11 15.16 15.38
N PRO A 388 -10.02 14.70 14.75
CA PRO A 388 -9.89 13.30 14.38
C PRO A 388 -9.93 12.43 15.64
N PRO A 389 -10.65 11.29 15.67
CA PRO A 389 -10.75 10.40 16.82
C PRO A 389 -9.46 9.61 17.09
N THR A 390 -8.47 9.68 16.19
CA THR A 390 -7.19 8.98 16.31
C THR A 390 -6.02 9.94 16.15
N LEU A 391 -4.90 9.62 16.81
CA LEU A 391 -3.63 10.31 16.62
C LEU A 391 -2.93 9.79 15.37
N TYR A 392 -2.07 10.62 14.77
CA TYR A 392 -1.12 10.15 13.77
C TYR A 392 0.03 9.41 14.46
N VAL A 393 -0.22 8.14 14.76
CA VAL A 393 0.76 7.20 15.27
C VAL A 393 1.66 6.80 14.10
N ARG A 394 2.85 7.41 14.02
CA ARG A 394 3.80 7.11 12.94
C ARG A 394 4.40 5.72 13.06
N GLU A 395 4.58 5.25 14.30
CA GLU A 395 5.24 3.99 14.61
C GLU A 395 4.93 3.58 16.05
N ALA A 396 4.62 2.31 16.27
CA ALA A 396 4.44 1.72 17.60
C ALA A 396 5.23 0.41 17.70
N ARG A 397 4.55 -0.74 17.74
CA ARG A 397 5.21 -2.05 17.61
C ARG A 397 5.46 -2.34 16.13
N ARG A 398 6.62 -2.92 15.83
CA ARG A 398 6.91 -3.56 14.54
C ARG A 398 7.11 -5.05 14.79
N ILE A 399 6.34 -5.90 14.15
CA ILE A 399 6.47 -7.35 14.37
C ILE A 399 7.85 -7.85 13.95
N VAL A 400 8.20 -9.05 14.40
CA VAL A 400 9.26 -9.86 13.80
C VAL A 400 8.60 -10.84 12.84
N GLY A 401 8.71 -10.56 11.55
CA GLY A 401 8.20 -11.36 10.46
C GLY A 401 9.20 -12.40 9.96
N ILE A 402 8.85 -13.08 8.85
CA ILE A 402 9.76 -14.02 8.19
C ILE A 402 10.83 -13.29 7.35
N THR A 403 10.53 -12.07 6.91
CA THR A 403 11.48 -11.15 6.26
C THR A 403 11.56 -9.85 7.08
N ASP A 404 12.76 -9.42 7.42
CA ASP A 404 13.02 -8.12 8.05
C ASP A 404 13.40 -7.11 6.96
N PHE A 405 12.54 -6.14 6.67
CA PHE A 405 12.82 -5.10 5.68
C PHE A 405 13.63 -3.96 6.29
N ASN A 406 14.75 -3.59 5.67
CA ASN A 406 15.71 -2.66 6.25
C ASN A 406 16.01 -1.46 5.33
N GLN A 407 16.79 -0.50 5.82
CA GLN A 407 17.11 0.73 5.08
C GLN A 407 17.86 0.42 3.78
N LEU A 408 18.72 -0.59 3.76
CA LEU A 408 19.47 -0.98 2.58
C LEU A 408 18.57 -1.51 1.47
N ASP A 409 17.51 -2.24 1.81
CA ASP A 409 16.51 -2.72 0.86
C ASP A 409 15.81 -1.56 0.13
N VAL A 410 15.69 -0.40 0.78
CA VAL A 410 15.23 0.84 0.14
C VAL A 410 16.34 1.48 -0.69
N MET A 411 17.50 1.75 -0.08
CA MET A 411 18.61 2.50 -0.73
C MET A 411 19.14 1.80 -1.98
N GLN A 412 19.15 0.48 -1.97
CA GLN A 412 19.65 -0.37 -3.05
C GLN A 412 18.53 -1.15 -3.75
N ALA A 413 17.31 -0.60 -3.79
CA ALA A 413 16.13 -1.31 -4.33
C ALA A 413 16.28 -1.82 -5.78
N ARG A 414 17.26 -1.34 -6.56
CA ARG A 414 17.57 -1.87 -7.90
C ARG A 414 18.59 -3.00 -7.87
N GLN A 415 19.51 -2.99 -6.91
CA GLN A 415 20.53 -4.02 -6.74
C GLN A 415 20.06 -5.16 -5.84
N ARG A 416 19.04 -4.91 -5.01
CA ARG A 416 18.42 -5.84 -4.09
C ARG A 416 16.92 -5.99 -4.43
N PRO A 417 16.58 -6.61 -5.57
CA PRO A 417 15.19 -6.88 -5.89
C PRO A 417 14.58 -7.82 -4.85
N HIS A 418 13.28 -7.68 -4.62
CA HIS A 418 12.46 -8.60 -3.84
C HIS A 418 11.59 -9.44 -4.80
N PRO A 419 12.04 -10.66 -5.17
CA PRO A 419 11.24 -11.62 -5.94
C PRO A 419 9.85 -11.90 -5.37
N ASP A 420 9.69 -11.70 -4.06
CA ASP A 420 8.46 -11.86 -3.27
C ASP A 420 7.73 -10.54 -3.01
N SER A 421 8.04 -9.47 -3.78
CA SER A 421 7.37 -8.18 -3.71
C SER A 421 5.85 -8.32 -3.84
N VAL A 422 5.11 -7.62 -2.98
CA VAL A 422 3.64 -7.54 -3.01
C VAL A 422 3.13 -6.10 -3.04
N ALA A 423 4.01 -5.11 -2.93
CA ALA A 423 3.68 -3.70 -3.11
C ALA A 423 4.89 -2.90 -3.59
N VAL A 424 4.62 -1.74 -4.19
CA VAL A 424 5.64 -0.74 -4.53
C VAL A 424 5.46 0.48 -3.62
N GLY A 425 6.55 0.93 -3.00
CA GLY A 425 6.59 2.15 -2.20
C GLY A 425 7.30 3.30 -2.91
N ASP A 426 6.79 4.52 -2.70
CA ASP A 426 7.36 5.74 -3.26
C ASP A 426 7.15 6.98 -2.38
N TYR A 427 7.84 6.98 -1.24
CA TYR A 427 7.95 8.14 -0.37
C TYR A 427 9.33 8.14 0.29
N ALA A 428 9.84 9.29 0.71
CA ALA A 428 11.14 9.34 1.39
C ALA A 428 11.10 8.49 2.67
N MET A 429 12.23 7.86 3.04
CA MET A 429 12.40 7.45 4.44
C MET A 429 12.41 8.73 5.28
N ASP A 430 11.36 8.90 6.06
CA ASP A 430 11.13 10.06 6.90
C ASP A 430 11.02 9.65 8.37
N SER A 431 11.62 10.45 9.24
CA SER A 431 11.50 10.30 10.68
C SER A 431 11.40 11.67 11.31
N HIS A 432 10.57 11.77 12.34
CA HIS A 432 10.33 13.00 13.08
C HIS A 432 11.21 13.08 14.33
N ALA A 433 11.41 14.31 14.79
CA ALA A 433 12.16 14.58 16.01
C ALA A 433 11.67 13.68 17.15
N VAL A 434 12.59 12.93 17.74
CA VAL A 434 12.35 12.02 18.85
C VAL A 434 12.36 12.81 20.16
N ARG A 435 13.22 13.83 20.27
CA ARG A 435 13.37 14.70 21.43
C ARG A 435 13.15 16.16 21.08
N VAL A 436 12.77 16.94 22.09
CA VAL A 436 12.68 18.40 21.95
C VAL A 436 14.08 18.94 21.61
N LYS A 437 14.15 19.88 20.67
CA LYS A 437 15.40 20.54 20.29
C LYS A 437 15.90 21.38 21.47
N ASP A 438 17.14 21.13 21.87
CA ASP A 438 17.79 21.71 23.06
C ASP A 438 18.64 22.94 22.73
N ASP A 439 19.22 23.01 21.52
CA ASP A 439 19.94 24.16 21.00
C ASP A 439 19.37 24.57 19.63
N GLU A 440 18.85 25.79 19.60
CA GLU A 440 18.14 26.35 18.48
C GLU A 440 19.03 26.86 17.34
N ASP A 441 20.30 27.13 17.63
CA ASP A 441 21.28 27.57 16.63
C ASP A 441 21.81 26.40 15.78
N LEU A 442 21.53 25.16 16.19
CA LEU A 442 21.89 23.97 15.42
C LEU A 442 20.99 23.78 14.20
N ARG A 443 21.58 23.31 13.11
CA ARG A 443 20.91 23.18 11.80
C ARG A 443 19.93 22.01 11.67
N HIS A 444 19.92 21.07 12.62
CA HIS A 444 18.96 19.96 12.61
C HIS A 444 17.58 20.42 13.14
N MET A 445 16.55 19.63 12.83
CA MET A 445 15.15 19.90 13.22
C MET A 445 14.75 19.19 14.53
N GLY A 446 15.72 18.89 15.40
CA GLY A 446 15.57 17.99 16.55
C GLY A 446 16.27 16.64 16.32
N GLU A 447 16.58 15.93 17.41
CA GLU A 447 17.29 14.66 17.33
C GLU A 447 16.39 13.55 16.76
N GLY A 448 16.90 12.73 15.85
CA GLY A 448 16.17 11.67 15.16
C GLY A 448 15.38 12.13 13.94
N GLU A 449 15.25 13.44 13.69
CA GLU A 449 14.60 13.94 12.47
C GLU A 449 15.49 13.72 11.24
N PHE A 450 14.89 13.23 10.17
CA PHE A 450 15.48 13.22 8.84
C PHE A 450 14.39 13.04 7.77
N TRP A 451 14.68 13.52 6.57
CA TRP A 451 13.88 13.30 5.37
C TRP A 451 14.80 13.01 4.18
N ILE A 452 15.13 11.74 3.97
CA ILE A 452 16.24 11.33 3.09
C ILE A 452 15.76 10.88 1.71
N PHE A 453 15.11 11.80 0.99
CA PHE A 453 14.56 11.55 -0.34
C PHE A 453 15.64 11.16 -1.37
N GLN A 454 16.87 11.68 -1.23
CA GLN A 454 18.02 11.39 -2.10
C GLN A 454 18.48 9.93 -2.00
N TYR A 455 18.19 9.26 -0.89
CA TYR A 455 18.52 7.85 -0.65
C TYR A 455 17.32 6.92 -0.78
N THR A 456 16.18 7.44 -1.23
CA THR A 456 14.94 6.67 -1.31
C THR A 456 14.47 6.60 -2.75
N PRO A 457 14.91 5.63 -3.58
CA PRO A 457 14.25 5.34 -4.84
C PRO A 457 12.85 4.73 -4.58
N TRP A 458 12.05 4.49 -5.62
CA TRP A 458 10.91 3.58 -5.46
C TRP A 458 11.43 2.18 -5.11
N TYR A 459 10.72 1.44 -4.26
CA TYR A 459 11.20 0.15 -3.75
C TYR A 459 10.07 -0.87 -3.71
N GLN A 460 10.45 -2.12 -3.46
CA GLN A 460 9.56 -3.26 -3.38
C GLN A 460 9.36 -3.66 -1.93
N ALA A 461 8.12 -3.90 -1.51
CA ALA A 461 7.80 -4.39 -0.18
C ALA A 461 7.57 -5.92 -0.23
N PRO A 462 8.37 -6.72 0.49
CA PRO A 462 8.31 -8.18 0.42
C PRO A 462 7.11 -8.75 1.19
N TYR A 463 6.52 -9.83 0.68
CA TYR A 463 5.43 -10.56 1.34
C TYR A 463 5.80 -11.00 2.77
N GLY A 464 7.04 -11.43 2.98
CA GLY A 464 7.47 -11.93 4.28
C GLY A 464 7.44 -10.90 5.41
N ALA A 465 7.37 -9.60 5.10
CA ALA A 465 7.27 -8.54 6.10
C ALA A 465 5.90 -8.51 6.82
N ILE A 466 4.84 -9.05 6.20
CA ILE A 466 3.49 -9.09 6.79
C ILE A 466 3.18 -10.42 7.49
N VAL A 467 4.07 -11.41 7.40
CA VAL A 467 3.88 -12.75 7.96
C VAL A 467 4.66 -12.89 9.27
N PRO A 468 3.99 -12.94 10.45
CA PRO A 468 4.65 -13.02 11.74
C PRO A 468 5.38 -14.36 11.94
N LYS A 469 6.59 -14.32 12.52
CA LYS A 469 7.36 -15.53 12.82
C LYS A 469 6.84 -16.23 14.08
N GLY A 470 6.53 -17.53 13.97
CA GLY A 470 6.17 -18.38 15.11
C GLY A 470 4.73 -18.30 15.58
N VAL A 471 3.85 -17.60 14.84
CA VAL A 471 2.40 -17.56 15.07
C VAL A 471 1.70 -17.89 13.75
N SER A 472 0.77 -18.84 13.79
CA SER A 472 0.00 -19.32 12.63
C SER A 472 -1.39 -18.68 12.59
N ASN A 473 -2.03 -18.67 11.42
CA ASN A 473 -3.34 -18.06 11.17
C ASN A 473 -3.42 -16.55 11.48
N LEU A 474 -2.30 -15.83 11.34
CA LEU A 474 -2.22 -14.39 11.58
C LEU A 474 -1.39 -13.70 10.48
N LEU A 475 -1.86 -12.55 10.01
CA LEU A 475 -1.17 -11.63 9.10
C LEU A 475 -1.22 -10.21 9.68
N VAL A 476 -0.18 -9.40 9.44
CA VAL A 476 -0.05 -8.07 10.04
C VAL A 476 0.46 -7.06 9.00
N PRO A 477 -0.43 -6.44 8.19
CA PRO A 477 -0.04 -5.57 7.08
C PRO A 477 0.22 -4.10 7.44
N SER A 478 -0.01 -3.68 8.69
CA SER A 478 0.24 -2.30 9.15
C SER A 478 1.51 -2.18 9.98
N ALA A 479 1.62 -2.96 11.06
CA ALA A 479 2.77 -3.01 11.95
C ALA A 479 3.85 -3.98 11.46
N VAL A 480 4.15 -3.90 10.16
CA VAL A 480 5.00 -4.87 9.44
C VAL A 480 6.40 -5.00 10.01
N SER A 481 7.07 -6.09 9.62
CA SER A 481 8.46 -6.36 9.99
C SER A 481 9.41 -5.47 9.21
N ALA A 482 9.84 -4.39 9.84
CA ALA A 482 10.84 -3.48 9.30
C ALA A 482 11.68 -2.84 10.42
N THR A 483 12.81 -2.25 10.05
CA THR A 483 13.58 -1.34 10.93
C THR A 483 12.91 0.03 10.99
N HIS A 484 13.24 0.83 12.01
CA HIS A 484 12.72 2.17 12.22
C HIS A 484 12.85 3.07 10.98
N VAL A 485 14.05 3.09 10.37
CA VAL A 485 14.33 3.95 9.22
C VAL A 485 13.52 3.52 7.99
N ALA A 486 13.48 2.21 7.69
CA ALA A 486 12.74 1.69 6.56
C ALA A 486 11.21 1.76 6.76
N TYR A 487 10.74 1.62 8.00
CA TYR A 487 9.33 1.75 8.35
C TYR A 487 8.79 3.15 8.04
N GLY A 488 9.65 4.18 8.14
CA GLY A 488 9.33 5.57 7.78
C GLY A 488 8.67 5.68 6.41
N THR A 489 9.13 4.93 5.41
CA THR A 489 8.52 4.94 4.08
C THR A 489 7.44 3.86 3.87
N LEU A 490 7.56 2.68 4.50
CA LEU A 490 6.59 1.58 4.34
C LEU A 490 5.20 1.89 4.92
N ARG A 491 5.14 2.77 5.91
CA ARG A 491 3.91 3.12 6.64
C ARG A 491 2.93 3.99 5.84
N MET A 492 3.26 4.39 4.61
CA MET A 492 2.39 5.25 3.80
C MET A 492 1.10 4.54 3.39
N GLU A 493 -0.02 5.26 3.39
CA GLU A 493 -1.36 4.70 3.19
C GLU A 493 -1.53 3.93 1.85
N PRO A 494 -0.98 4.38 0.70
CA PRO A 494 -1.02 3.58 -0.53
C PRO A 494 -0.30 2.23 -0.42
N VAL A 495 0.85 2.22 0.28
CA VAL A 495 1.64 1.00 0.50
C VAL A 495 0.89 0.06 1.45
N ARG A 496 0.42 0.59 2.59
CA ARG A 496 -0.42 -0.15 3.56
C ARG A 496 -1.64 -0.77 2.91
N MET A 497 -2.36 -0.04 2.05
CA MET A 497 -3.54 -0.58 1.35
C MET A 497 -3.17 -1.81 0.52
N THR A 498 -2.06 -1.74 -0.21
CA THR A 498 -1.58 -2.83 -1.06
C THR A 498 -1.09 -4.03 -0.23
N LEU A 499 -0.39 -3.79 0.87
CA LEU A 499 -0.02 -4.84 1.84
C LEU A 499 -1.26 -5.52 2.44
N GLY A 500 -2.32 -4.73 2.68
CA GLY A 500 -3.65 -5.23 3.03
C GLY A 500 -4.23 -6.17 1.98
N GLN A 501 -4.21 -5.79 0.70
CA GLN A 501 -4.64 -6.65 -0.41
C GLN A 501 -3.89 -7.98 -0.42
N ALA A 502 -2.57 -7.94 -0.21
CA ALA A 502 -1.75 -9.14 -0.13
C ALA A 502 -2.15 -10.05 1.05
N ALA A 503 -2.49 -9.47 2.20
CA ALA A 503 -2.99 -10.22 3.34
C ALA A 503 -4.37 -10.86 3.06
N GLY A 504 -5.29 -10.14 2.42
CA GLY A 504 -6.59 -10.68 2.00
C GLY A 504 -6.45 -11.87 1.03
N ILE A 505 -5.53 -11.79 0.08
CA ILE A 505 -5.21 -12.88 -0.85
C ILE A 505 -4.60 -14.07 -0.12
N ALA A 506 -3.67 -13.84 0.81
CA ALA A 506 -3.07 -14.92 1.59
C ALA A 506 -4.13 -15.66 2.44
N ALA A 507 -5.11 -14.94 3.00
CA ALA A 507 -6.24 -15.57 3.69
C ALA A 507 -7.07 -16.47 2.75
N TYR A 508 -7.30 -16.02 1.51
CA TYR A 508 -7.98 -16.82 0.48
C TYR A 508 -7.20 -18.06 0.08
N LEU A 509 -5.88 -17.94 -0.10
CA LEU A 509 -5.01 -19.07 -0.42
C LEU A 509 -4.95 -20.08 0.74
N TYR A 510 -4.93 -19.60 1.99
CA TYR A 510 -5.07 -20.47 3.16
C TYR A 510 -6.40 -21.24 3.12
N LYS A 511 -7.53 -20.55 2.91
CA LYS A 511 -8.86 -21.18 2.87
C LYS A 511 -8.96 -22.26 1.79
N THR A 512 -8.37 -22.02 0.62
CA THR A 512 -8.49 -22.89 -0.55
C THR A 512 -7.46 -24.01 -0.60
N THR A 513 -6.30 -23.86 0.06
CA THR A 513 -5.19 -24.82 -0.02
C THR A 513 -4.80 -25.44 1.32
N GLY A 514 -5.26 -24.90 2.44
CA GLY A 514 -4.91 -25.33 3.81
C GLY A 514 -3.49 -24.98 4.24
N ARG A 515 -2.67 -24.37 3.36
CA ARG A 515 -1.27 -24.00 3.65
C ARG A 515 -1.20 -22.72 4.45
N GLN A 516 -0.34 -22.71 5.47
CA GLN A 516 -0.16 -21.53 6.32
C GLN A 516 0.44 -20.36 5.51
N PRO A 517 0.19 -19.10 5.89
CA PRO A 517 0.78 -17.95 5.21
C PRO A 517 2.31 -18.03 5.06
N ALA A 518 3.02 -18.56 6.07
CA ALA A 518 4.47 -18.77 6.01
C ALA A 518 4.93 -19.88 5.04
N GLU A 519 4.01 -20.72 4.55
CA GLU A 519 4.26 -21.83 3.64
C GLU A 519 3.78 -21.53 2.21
N LEU A 520 3.11 -20.39 2.00
CA LEU A 520 2.64 -19.97 0.68
C LEU A 520 3.84 -19.60 -0.20
N ASP A 521 3.75 -19.97 -1.47
CA ASP A 521 4.65 -19.43 -2.49
C ASP A 521 4.19 -17.99 -2.80
N PRO A 522 5.04 -16.96 -2.59
CA PRO A 522 4.68 -15.57 -2.90
C PRO A 522 4.23 -15.39 -4.35
N ALA A 523 4.67 -16.25 -5.28
CA ALA A 523 4.20 -16.25 -6.66
C ALA A 523 2.67 -16.42 -6.78
N GLU A 524 2.05 -17.21 -5.89
CA GLU A 524 0.60 -17.41 -5.89
C GLU A 524 -0.15 -16.16 -5.45
N VAL A 525 0.39 -15.44 -4.46
CA VAL A 525 -0.14 -14.15 -3.99
C VAL A 525 0.00 -13.10 -5.09
N GLN A 526 1.19 -12.98 -5.67
CA GLN A 526 1.53 -12.04 -6.75
C GLN A 526 0.60 -12.18 -7.97
N ARG A 527 0.31 -13.42 -8.38
CA ARG A 527 -0.56 -13.70 -9.52
C ARG A 527 -2.00 -13.22 -9.32
N ILE A 528 -2.48 -13.23 -8.09
CA ILE A 528 -3.82 -12.72 -7.77
C ILE A 528 -3.74 -11.20 -7.65
N LEU A 529 -2.71 -10.64 -7.02
CA LEU A 529 -2.48 -9.20 -6.90
C LEU A 529 -2.48 -8.48 -8.26
N THR A 530 -1.77 -9.02 -9.26
CA THR A 530 -1.72 -8.40 -10.59
C THR A 530 -3.08 -8.37 -11.29
N ARG A 531 -3.99 -9.30 -10.98
CA ARG A 531 -5.39 -9.25 -11.47
C ARG A 531 -6.20 -8.12 -10.85
N PHE A 532 -5.81 -7.65 -9.66
CA PHE A 532 -6.31 -6.43 -9.05
C PHE A 532 -5.56 -5.18 -9.54
N GLY A 533 -4.70 -5.29 -10.58
CA GLY A 533 -3.93 -4.18 -11.11
C GLY A 533 -2.83 -3.66 -10.19
N VAL A 534 -2.39 -4.46 -9.20
CA VAL A 534 -1.31 -4.09 -8.27
C VAL A 534 0.05 -4.21 -8.95
N TYR A 535 0.93 -3.23 -8.67
CA TYR A 535 2.32 -3.24 -9.11
C TYR A 535 3.20 -4.02 -8.11
N LEU A 536 3.98 -4.97 -8.63
CA LEU A 536 5.02 -5.72 -7.92
C LEU A 536 6.40 -5.07 -8.15
N THR A 537 6.53 -4.35 -9.27
CA THR A 537 7.66 -3.51 -9.64
C THR A 537 7.14 -2.33 -10.45
N PHE A 538 7.92 -1.27 -10.61
CA PHE A 538 7.50 -0.12 -11.40
C PHE A 538 8.32 0.02 -12.67
N PHE A 539 7.63 0.10 -13.80
CA PHE A 539 8.17 0.54 -15.08
C PHE A 539 7.46 1.81 -15.52
N THR A 540 8.16 2.74 -16.16
CA THR A 540 7.61 4.06 -16.52
C THR A 540 6.53 4.00 -17.61
N ASP A 541 6.47 2.91 -18.37
CA ASP A 541 5.65 2.72 -19.57
C ASP A 541 4.76 1.47 -19.50
N VAL A 542 4.59 0.89 -18.31
CA VAL A 542 3.70 -0.26 -18.07
C VAL A 542 2.55 0.16 -17.15
N ALA A 543 1.34 0.11 -17.67
CA ALA A 543 0.10 0.31 -16.92
C ALA A 543 -0.62 -1.03 -16.73
N ALA A 544 -1.63 -1.07 -15.86
CA ALA A 544 -2.47 -2.27 -15.67
C ALA A 544 -3.19 -2.73 -16.96
N SER A 545 -3.37 -1.84 -17.93
CA SER A 545 -3.93 -2.14 -19.25
C SER A 545 -2.90 -2.62 -20.28
N THR A 546 -1.60 -2.57 -19.97
CA THR A 546 -0.55 -3.05 -20.87
C THR A 546 -0.71 -4.56 -21.09
N ARG A 547 -0.58 -4.99 -22.35
CA ARG A 547 -0.61 -6.42 -22.70
C ARG A 547 0.42 -7.19 -21.87
N HIS A 548 0.03 -8.37 -21.39
CA HIS A 548 0.87 -9.24 -20.55
C HIS A 548 1.35 -8.59 -19.25
N PHE A 549 0.60 -7.62 -18.71
CA PHE A 549 0.93 -6.90 -17.49
C PHE A 549 1.33 -7.82 -16.33
N ASP A 550 0.63 -8.92 -16.11
CA ASP A 550 0.93 -9.87 -15.03
C ASP A 550 2.31 -10.52 -15.19
N ALA A 551 2.64 -10.98 -16.40
CA ALA A 551 3.95 -11.56 -16.71
C ALA A 551 5.08 -10.54 -16.57
N ILE A 552 4.87 -9.32 -17.06
CA ILE A 552 5.84 -8.21 -17.00
C ILE A 552 6.14 -7.87 -15.53
N GLN A 553 5.10 -7.70 -14.71
CA GLN A 553 5.23 -7.42 -13.29
C GLN A 553 5.92 -8.56 -12.53
N PHE A 554 5.53 -9.81 -12.80
CA PHE A 554 6.06 -10.99 -12.14
C PHE A 554 7.57 -11.18 -12.38
N LEU A 555 7.99 -11.10 -13.64
CA LEU A 555 9.39 -11.26 -14.01
C LEU A 555 10.21 -10.01 -13.68
N GLY A 556 9.62 -8.82 -13.80
CA GLY A 556 10.23 -7.57 -13.39
C GLY A 556 10.53 -7.52 -11.89
N ALA A 557 9.65 -8.09 -11.05
CA ALA A 557 9.92 -8.23 -9.61
C ALA A 557 11.15 -9.11 -9.30
N ARG A 558 11.53 -9.97 -10.24
CA ARG A 558 12.68 -10.87 -10.19
C ARG A 558 13.89 -10.32 -10.96
N ALA A 559 13.88 -9.02 -11.29
CA ALA A 559 14.93 -8.32 -12.04
C ALA A 559 15.25 -8.93 -13.42
N TYR A 560 14.27 -9.55 -14.07
CA TYR A 560 14.45 -9.99 -15.46
C TYR A 560 14.66 -8.79 -16.38
N PHE A 561 14.05 -7.65 -16.09
CA PHE A 561 14.15 -6.43 -16.87
C PHE A 561 14.63 -5.30 -15.93
N PRO A 562 15.94 -4.97 -15.94
CA PRO A 562 16.52 -4.05 -14.98
C PRO A 562 16.34 -2.56 -15.35
N GLU A 563 15.87 -2.26 -16.56
CA GLU A 563 15.67 -0.88 -17.02
C GLU A 563 14.40 -0.25 -16.42
N ASP A 564 14.40 1.08 -16.27
CA ASP A 564 13.21 1.81 -15.77
C ASP A 564 12.03 1.77 -16.75
N ALA A 565 12.30 1.70 -18.06
CA ALA A 565 11.29 1.53 -19.10
C ALA A 565 11.34 0.09 -19.65
N PHE A 566 10.19 -0.57 -19.71
CA PHE A 566 10.07 -1.94 -20.18
C PHE A 566 10.03 -2.03 -21.71
N ASN A 567 9.49 -1.03 -22.41
CA ASN A 567 9.31 -0.98 -23.86
C ASN A 567 8.56 -2.22 -24.42
N PRO A 568 7.26 -2.40 -24.09
CA PRO A 568 6.55 -3.68 -24.33
C PRO A 568 6.53 -4.14 -25.79
N GLU A 569 6.41 -3.20 -26.73
CA GLU A 569 6.32 -3.50 -28.17
C GLU A 569 7.69 -3.52 -28.87
N ALA A 570 8.78 -3.19 -28.17
CA ALA A 570 10.11 -3.24 -28.77
C ALA A 570 10.51 -4.69 -29.09
N PRO A 571 11.15 -4.95 -30.24
CA PRO A 571 11.66 -6.27 -30.56
C PRO A 571 12.77 -6.67 -29.59
N LEU A 572 12.75 -7.93 -29.15
CA LEU A 572 13.76 -8.48 -28.26
C LEU A 572 15.05 -8.76 -29.02
N THR A 573 16.15 -8.12 -28.62
CA THR A 573 17.46 -8.41 -29.21
C THR A 573 17.96 -9.81 -28.83
N ARG A 574 18.78 -10.43 -29.68
CA ARG A 574 19.31 -11.77 -29.44
C ARG A 574 20.18 -11.85 -28.19
N GLN A 575 20.95 -10.81 -27.88
CA GLN A 575 21.71 -10.74 -26.64
C GLN A 575 20.82 -10.67 -25.40
N GLU A 576 19.71 -9.94 -25.47
CA GLU A 576 18.75 -9.83 -24.36
C GLU A 576 18.03 -11.17 -24.16
N ALA A 577 17.62 -11.83 -25.25
CA ALA A 577 17.07 -13.18 -25.24
C ALA A 577 18.01 -14.17 -24.54
N ALA A 578 19.30 -14.17 -24.88
CA ALA A 578 20.30 -15.02 -24.23
C ALA A 578 20.39 -14.73 -22.71
N ARG A 579 20.48 -13.45 -22.31
CA ARG A 579 20.50 -13.08 -20.88
C ARG A 579 19.26 -13.61 -20.15
N LEU A 580 18.07 -13.42 -20.72
CA LEU A 580 16.79 -13.82 -20.11
C LEU A 580 16.67 -15.35 -19.98
N LEU A 581 17.05 -16.10 -21.02
CA LEU A 581 17.02 -17.57 -21.00
C LEU A 581 17.98 -18.13 -19.94
N TRP A 582 19.19 -17.58 -19.85
CA TRP A 582 20.15 -18.00 -18.84
C TRP A 582 19.67 -17.66 -17.43
N LEU A 583 19.15 -16.45 -17.22
CA LEU A 583 18.55 -16.05 -15.95
C LEU A 583 17.37 -16.95 -15.56
N GLN A 584 16.50 -17.32 -16.50
CA GLN A 584 15.41 -18.26 -16.27
C GLN A 584 15.91 -19.62 -15.79
N ILE A 585 16.95 -20.16 -16.45
CA ILE A 585 17.57 -21.42 -16.06
C ILE A 585 18.15 -21.33 -14.65
N LYS A 586 18.91 -20.27 -14.34
CA LYS A 586 19.50 -20.07 -13.01
C LYS A 586 18.44 -19.86 -11.93
N THR A 587 17.32 -19.21 -12.26
CA THR A 587 16.23 -18.99 -11.31
C THR A 587 15.53 -20.29 -10.94
N LEU A 588 15.27 -21.16 -11.92
CA LEU A 588 14.55 -22.42 -11.70
C LEU A 588 15.47 -23.58 -11.29
N ARG A 589 16.75 -23.52 -11.66
CA ARG A 589 17.78 -24.51 -11.30
C ARG A 589 19.05 -23.81 -10.82
N PRO A 590 19.05 -23.27 -9.58
CA PRO A 590 20.17 -22.48 -9.06
C PRO A 590 21.49 -23.23 -9.02
N ASN A 591 21.45 -24.56 -8.85
CA ASN A 591 22.64 -25.43 -8.75
C ASN A 591 23.21 -25.87 -10.11
N ILE A 592 22.66 -25.42 -11.23
CA ILE A 592 23.22 -25.76 -12.55
C ILE A 592 24.65 -25.20 -12.68
N GLU A 593 25.57 -26.05 -13.14
CA GLU A 593 26.97 -25.70 -13.32
C GLU A 593 27.13 -24.60 -14.38
N SER A 594 27.98 -23.62 -14.09
CA SER A 594 28.32 -22.55 -15.03
C SER A 594 29.77 -22.67 -15.48
N ASP A 595 29.99 -22.68 -16.78
CA ASP A 595 31.29 -22.52 -17.41
C ASP A 595 31.23 -21.31 -18.35
N PRO A 596 31.52 -20.10 -17.84
CA PRO A 596 31.44 -18.87 -18.64
C PRO A 596 32.52 -18.80 -19.72
N TYR A 597 33.49 -19.73 -19.76
CA TYR A 597 34.56 -19.77 -20.75
C TYR A 597 34.35 -20.90 -21.78
N TYR A 598 33.28 -21.68 -21.64
CA TYR A 598 32.96 -22.78 -22.55
C TYR A 598 32.89 -22.36 -24.03
N ALA A 599 32.60 -21.09 -24.31
CA ALA A 599 32.42 -20.60 -25.67
C ALA A 599 33.24 -19.36 -26.00
N SER A 600 34.48 -19.58 -26.40
CA SER A 600 35.14 -18.80 -27.47
C SER A 600 34.53 -19.13 -28.86
N SER A 601 33.22 -19.39 -28.95
CA SER A 601 32.62 -20.14 -30.06
C SER A 601 31.96 -19.31 -31.15
N TYR A 602 31.67 -18.03 -30.88
CA TYR A 602 31.10 -17.10 -31.85
C TYR A 602 32.13 -16.04 -32.24
N PHE A 603 32.29 -15.78 -33.54
CA PHE A 603 33.27 -14.80 -34.04
C PHE A 603 32.88 -13.35 -33.76
N ASP A 604 31.59 -13.09 -33.51
CA ASP A 604 31.02 -11.76 -33.30
C ASP A 604 30.61 -11.50 -31.84
N VAL A 605 31.00 -12.38 -30.90
CA VAL A 605 30.84 -12.18 -29.46
C VAL A 605 32.22 -12.28 -28.82
N THR A 606 32.79 -11.14 -28.47
CA THR A 606 34.14 -11.08 -27.89
C THR A 606 34.14 -11.48 -26.42
N ILE A 607 35.33 -11.77 -25.87
CA ILE A 607 35.51 -12.06 -24.43
C ILE A 607 35.07 -10.91 -23.51
N TYR A 608 34.93 -9.69 -24.05
CA TYR A 608 34.50 -8.50 -23.31
C TYR A 608 33.00 -8.22 -23.45
N HIS A 609 32.27 -9.01 -24.25
CA HIS A 609 30.83 -8.83 -24.42
C HIS A 609 30.09 -9.17 -23.10
N PRO A 610 29.15 -8.34 -22.63
CA PRO A 610 28.53 -8.53 -21.31
C PRO A 610 27.76 -9.85 -21.17
N GLN A 611 27.17 -10.37 -22.27
CA GLN A 611 26.48 -11.67 -22.30
C GLN A 611 27.36 -12.85 -22.75
N MET A 612 28.69 -12.69 -22.80
CA MET A 612 29.58 -13.77 -23.26
C MET A 612 29.42 -15.05 -22.43
N GLY A 613 29.42 -14.91 -21.09
CA GLY A 613 29.26 -16.05 -20.18
C GLY A 613 27.87 -16.70 -20.25
N ASP A 614 26.81 -15.90 -20.40
CA ASP A 614 25.43 -16.39 -20.53
C ASP A 614 25.30 -17.25 -21.80
N LEU A 615 25.77 -16.72 -22.93
CA LEU A 615 25.73 -17.40 -24.21
C LEU A 615 26.60 -18.67 -24.21
N ALA A 616 27.78 -18.63 -23.58
CA ALA A 616 28.63 -19.80 -23.45
C ALA A 616 27.92 -20.97 -22.75
N ASN A 617 27.24 -20.67 -21.65
CA ASN A 617 26.48 -21.66 -20.91
C ASN A 617 25.26 -22.16 -21.69
N LEU A 618 24.53 -21.28 -22.38
CA LEU A 618 23.39 -21.68 -23.19
C LEU A 618 23.79 -22.59 -24.36
N THR A 619 24.90 -22.29 -25.04
CA THR A 619 25.43 -23.15 -26.09
C THR A 619 25.93 -24.49 -25.53
N ARG A 620 26.60 -24.49 -24.37
CA ARG A 620 27.00 -25.72 -23.67
C ARG A 620 25.83 -26.65 -23.38
N LEU A 621 24.71 -26.06 -22.96
CA LEU A 621 23.49 -26.78 -22.63
C LEU A 621 22.63 -27.11 -23.86
N GLY A 622 23.06 -26.73 -25.07
CA GLY A 622 22.31 -26.95 -26.30
C GLY A 622 21.07 -26.05 -26.46
N VAL A 623 20.90 -25.04 -25.60
CA VAL A 623 19.76 -24.11 -25.65
C VAL A 623 19.84 -23.21 -26.87
N THR A 624 21.02 -22.62 -27.11
CA THR A 624 21.34 -21.82 -28.29
C THR A 624 22.33 -22.59 -29.18
N PRO A 625 21.84 -23.37 -30.17
CA PRO A 625 22.71 -24.18 -31.02
C PRO A 625 23.75 -23.32 -31.75
N LEU A 626 24.96 -23.85 -31.92
CA LEU A 626 26.04 -23.16 -32.63
C LEU A 626 25.80 -23.24 -34.15
N PRO A 627 25.55 -22.12 -34.85
CA PRO A 627 25.36 -22.11 -36.29
C PRO A 627 26.69 -22.37 -37.01
N ALA A 628 26.63 -22.90 -38.24
CA ALA A 628 27.80 -23.25 -39.03
C ALA A 628 28.75 -22.06 -39.29
N ASN A 629 28.19 -20.86 -39.48
CA ASN A 629 28.96 -19.63 -39.67
C ASN A 629 29.57 -19.05 -38.38
N ARG A 630 29.28 -19.67 -37.23
CA ARG A 630 29.72 -19.26 -35.89
C ARG A 630 29.46 -17.78 -35.61
N ARG A 631 28.33 -17.24 -36.08
CA ARG A 631 27.89 -15.87 -35.78
C ARG A 631 26.60 -15.88 -34.98
N PHE A 632 26.60 -15.24 -33.82
CA PHE A 632 25.42 -15.12 -32.97
C PHE A 632 24.57 -13.90 -33.33
N ARG A 633 25.21 -12.81 -33.78
CA ARG A 633 24.58 -11.53 -34.13
C ARG A 633 23.81 -10.88 -32.96
N PRO A 634 24.51 -10.50 -31.87
CA PRO A 634 23.88 -10.09 -30.62
C PRO A 634 22.90 -8.91 -30.74
N ALA A 635 23.15 -7.97 -31.66
CA ALA A 635 22.34 -6.77 -31.87
C ALA A 635 21.13 -6.97 -32.80
N GLU A 636 21.00 -8.10 -33.48
CA GLU A 636 19.82 -8.38 -34.32
C GLU A 636 18.60 -8.73 -33.47
N ASN A 637 17.41 -8.54 -34.03
CA ASN A 637 16.16 -8.96 -33.41
C ASN A 637 16.07 -10.49 -33.37
N THR A 638 15.48 -11.01 -32.30
CA THR A 638 15.20 -12.45 -32.16
C THR A 638 13.93 -12.77 -32.95
N SER A 639 14.03 -13.64 -33.95
CA SER A 639 12.87 -14.12 -34.68
C SER A 639 12.03 -15.07 -33.82
N ARG A 640 10.75 -15.21 -34.14
CA ARG A 640 9.85 -16.16 -33.47
C ARG A 640 10.33 -17.60 -33.61
N ALA A 641 10.90 -17.98 -34.76
CA ALA A 641 11.48 -19.30 -34.98
C ALA A 641 12.63 -19.60 -34.01
N ASP A 642 13.57 -18.65 -33.86
CA ASP A 642 14.67 -18.81 -32.90
C ASP A 642 14.18 -18.84 -31.46
N TRP A 643 13.19 -18.00 -31.13
CA TRP A 643 12.62 -17.94 -29.79
C TRP A 643 11.95 -19.27 -29.39
N VAL A 644 11.08 -19.85 -30.23
CA VAL A 644 10.45 -21.15 -29.92
C VAL A 644 11.46 -22.29 -29.85
N LEU A 645 12.48 -22.28 -30.72
CA LEU A 645 13.56 -23.27 -30.68
C LEU A 645 14.29 -23.20 -29.34
N TRP A 646 14.73 -22.00 -28.93
CA TRP A 646 15.49 -21.81 -27.70
C TRP A 646 14.66 -22.09 -26.46
N LEU A 647 13.39 -21.68 -26.42
CA LEU A 647 12.48 -22.02 -25.32
C LEU A 647 12.27 -23.54 -25.19
N ALA A 648 12.08 -24.24 -26.31
CA ALA A 648 11.91 -25.68 -26.30
C ALA A 648 13.18 -26.40 -25.79
N ASN A 649 14.35 -25.95 -26.21
CA ASN A 649 15.62 -26.52 -25.75
C ASN A 649 15.92 -26.16 -24.28
N MET A 650 15.56 -24.95 -23.83
CA MET A 650 15.60 -24.57 -22.42
C MET A 650 14.71 -25.49 -21.58
N MET A 651 13.54 -25.88 -22.09
CA MET A 651 12.68 -26.83 -21.40
C MET A 651 13.27 -28.24 -21.35
N ASP A 652 14.02 -28.70 -22.37
CA ASP A 652 14.76 -29.97 -22.27
C ASP A 652 15.80 -29.95 -21.15
N VAL A 653 16.39 -28.78 -20.92
CA VAL A 653 17.28 -28.54 -19.80
C VAL A 653 16.46 -28.61 -18.51
N LEU A 654 15.46 -27.75 -18.32
CA LEU A 654 14.70 -27.60 -17.07
C LEU A 654 13.88 -28.83 -16.66
N SER A 655 13.25 -29.51 -17.63
CA SER A 655 12.37 -30.66 -17.44
C SER A 655 12.64 -31.72 -18.53
N PRO A 656 13.68 -32.55 -18.37
CA PRO A 656 14.01 -33.59 -19.34
C PRO A 656 12.82 -34.52 -19.60
N GLY A 657 12.50 -34.76 -20.88
CA GLY A 657 11.39 -35.63 -21.28
C GLY A 657 10.02 -34.97 -21.41
N TRP A 658 9.93 -33.63 -21.31
CA TRP A 658 8.65 -32.90 -21.47
C TRP A 658 8.06 -32.97 -22.90
N ARG A 659 8.88 -33.27 -23.92
CA ARG A 659 8.45 -33.37 -25.31
C ARG A 659 7.59 -34.62 -25.56
N GLN A 660 6.60 -34.51 -26.44
CA GLN A 660 5.81 -35.65 -26.91
C GLN A 660 5.89 -35.78 -28.43
N PRO A 661 6.46 -36.88 -28.98
CA PRO A 661 6.72 -37.04 -30.41
C PRO A 661 5.48 -36.94 -31.30
N ASP A 662 4.32 -37.39 -30.83
CA ASP A 662 3.09 -37.53 -31.63
C ASP A 662 2.07 -36.41 -31.39
N ALA A 663 2.52 -35.24 -30.92
CA ALA A 663 1.63 -34.11 -30.67
C ALA A 663 1.00 -33.60 -31.99
N PRO A 664 -0.34 -33.45 -32.07
CA PRO A 664 -0.98 -32.83 -33.24
C PRO A 664 -0.42 -31.43 -33.48
N ASN A 665 0.02 -31.15 -34.70
CA ASN A 665 0.57 -29.85 -35.06
C ASN A 665 -0.57 -28.87 -35.39
N PRO A 666 -0.76 -27.79 -34.62
CA PRO A 666 -1.77 -26.78 -34.90
C PRO A 666 -1.29 -25.70 -35.87
N TYR A 667 -0.01 -25.67 -36.25
CA TYR A 667 0.61 -24.63 -37.07
C TYR A 667 0.65 -24.99 -38.56
N GLU A 668 0.23 -24.04 -39.39
CA GLU A 668 0.35 -24.12 -40.86
C GLU A 668 1.80 -24.25 -41.31
N ASP A 669 2.71 -23.56 -40.63
CA ASP A 669 4.13 -23.49 -40.94
C ASP A 669 4.91 -24.78 -40.59
N GLY A 670 4.27 -25.75 -39.94
CA GLY A 670 4.92 -27.04 -39.66
C GLY A 670 5.91 -27.06 -38.49
N ASP A 671 6.06 -25.96 -37.73
CA ASP A 671 7.14 -25.85 -36.73
C ASP A 671 6.93 -26.80 -35.53
N LYS A 672 7.83 -27.77 -35.41
CA LYS A 672 7.78 -28.79 -34.36
C LYS A 672 8.06 -28.23 -32.96
N HIS A 673 8.84 -27.16 -32.82
CA HIS A 673 9.15 -26.57 -31.50
C HIS A 673 7.95 -25.76 -31.00
N ALA A 674 7.36 -24.94 -31.86
CA ALA A 674 6.12 -24.23 -31.58
C ALA A 674 4.99 -25.20 -31.23
N THR A 675 4.86 -26.33 -31.93
CA THR A 675 3.89 -27.39 -31.60
C THR A 675 4.04 -27.90 -30.17
N GLN A 676 5.26 -28.14 -29.71
CA GLN A 676 5.50 -28.62 -28.35
C GLN A 676 5.11 -27.57 -27.30
N LEU A 677 5.50 -26.31 -27.51
CA LEU A 677 5.23 -25.19 -26.60
C LEU A 677 3.76 -24.78 -26.56
N HIS A 678 3.03 -24.92 -27.67
CA HIS A 678 1.61 -24.56 -27.76
C HIS A 678 0.77 -25.27 -26.70
N ARG A 679 1.12 -26.51 -26.38
CA ARG A 679 0.44 -27.34 -25.37
C ARG A 679 0.66 -26.84 -23.95
N LEU A 680 1.73 -26.09 -23.73
CA LEU A 680 1.98 -25.37 -22.48
C LEU A 680 1.30 -24.00 -22.45
N GLY A 681 0.60 -23.62 -23.53
CA GLY A 681 -0.03 -22.31 -23.71
C GLY A 681 0.92 -21.24 -24.25
N VAL A 682 2.08 -21.63 -24.79
CA VAL A 682 3.11 -20.70 -25.30
C VAL A 682 3.19 -20.80 -26.83
N GLY A 683 2.94 -19.70 -27.53
CA GLY A 683 3.00 -19.62 -29.01
C GLY A 683 2.05 -18.56 -29.55
N SER A 684 1.75 -18.55 -30.85
CA SER A 684 1.02 -17.46 -31.50
C SER A 684 -0.32 -17.03 -30.89
N LEU A 685 -1.11 -17.92 -30.29
CA LEU A 685 -2.35 -17.49 -29.59
C LEU A 685 -2.05 -16.57 -28.40
N LEU A 686 -0.92 -16.76 -27.73
CA LEU A 686 -0.46 -15.88 -26.65
C LEU A 686 0.02 -14.53 -27.21
N TRP A 687 0.61 -14.53 -28.41
CA TRP A 687 1.28 -13.36 -28.97
C TRP A 687 0.35 -12.46 -29.79
N ASP A 688 -0.44 -13.07 -30.66
CA ASP A 688 -1.31 -12.40 -31.64
C ASP A 688 -2.79 -12.54 -31.31
N GLY A 689 -3.16 -13.32 -30.28
CA GLY A 689 -4.57 -13.58 -29.96
C GLY A 689 -5.32 -14.19 -31.14
N ALA A 690 -6.44 -13.57 -31.52
CA ALA A 690 -7.25 -14.02 -32.66
C ALA A 690 -6.53 -13.86 -34.00
N ASP A 691 -5.58 -12.92 -34.12
CA ASP A 691 -4.83 -12.67 -35.36
C ASP A 691 -3.83 -13.80 -35.67
N ALA A 692 -3.62 -14.75 -34.76
CA ALA A 692 -2.85 -15.97 -35.03
C ALA A 692 -3.56 -16.93 -35.98
N MET A 693 -4.88 -16.79 -36.18
CA MET A 693 -5.69 -17.73 -36.95
C MET A 693 -5.48 -17.53 -38.46
N GLY A 694 -4.88 -18.54 -39.10
CA GLY A 694 -4.76 -18.65 -40.55
C GLY A 694 -5.97 -19.33 -41.19
N ARG A 695 -5.79 -19.79 -42.44
CA ARG A 695 -6.86 -20.42 -43.24
C ARG A 695 -7.16 -21.86 -42.83
N SER A 696 -6.16 -22.57 -42.36
CA SER A 696 -6.16 -24.00 -42.04
C SER A 696 -5.57 -24.33 -40.66
N GLY A 697 -4.96 -23.36 -39.97
CA GLY A 697 -4.35 -23.53 -38.66
C GLY A 697 -3.80 -22.23 -38.09
N LEU A 698 -2.99 -22.33 -37.04
CA LEU A 698 -2.28 -21.19 -36.47
C LEU A 698 -1.07 -20.80 -37.33
N GLN A 699 -0.77 -19.51 -37.39
CA GLN A 699 0.42 -18.99 -38.06
C GLN A 699 1.49 -18.63 -37.03
N LEU A 700 2.70 -19.18 -37.16
CA LEU A 700 3.82 -18.83 -36.29
C LEU A 700 4.39 -17.46 -36.66
N ARG A 701 4.46 -17.19 -37.97
CA ARG A 701 5.21 -16.07 -38.56
C ARG A 701 6.69 -16.14 -38.16
N PRO A 702 7.41 -17.19 -38.62
CA PRO A 702 8.72 -17.55 -38.10
C PRO A 702 9.77 -16.44 -38.20
N ASP A 703 9.67 -15.58 -39.22
CA ASP A 703 10.61 -14.48 -39.49
C ASP A 703 10.30 -13.19 -38.70
N ASP A 704 9.09 -13.07 -38.15
CA ASP A 704 8.71 -11.89 -37.38
C ASP A 704 9.52 -11.82 -36.07
N PRO A 705 9.89 -10.62 -35.61
CA PRO A 705 10.56 -10.47 -34.33
C PRO A 705 9.60 -10.77 -33.17
N ILE A 706 10.12 -11.35 -32.10
CA ILE A 706 9.39 -11.45 -30.83
C ILE A 706 9.49 -10.12 -30.07
N SER A 707 8.38 -9.59 -29.54
CA SER A 707 8.42 -8.39 -28.70
C SER A 707 8.87 -8.71 -27.27
N ARG A 708 9.32 -7.70 -26.52
CA ARG A 708 9.64 -7.84 -25.08
C ARG A 708 8.44 -8.34 -24.27
N ALA A 709 7.23 -7.83 -24.53
CA ALA A 709 6.02 -8.27 -23.83
C ALA A 709 5.72 -9.76 -24.08
N ASP A 710 5.80 -10.22 -25.33
CA ASP A 710 5.55 -11.64 -25.65
C ASP A 710 6.63 -12.57 -25.10
N ALA A 711 7.89 -12.12 -25.12
CA ALA A 711 8.99 -12.87 -24.51
C ALA A 711 8.79 -13.02 -23.00
N ALA A 712 8.40 -11.93 -22.31
CA ALA A 712 8.05 -11.97 -20.89
C ALA A 712 6.89 -12.93 -20.63
N ALA A 713 5.81 -12.86 -21.40
CA ALA A 713 4.68 -13.76 -21.28
C ALA A 713 5.09 -15.24 -21.47
N SER A 714 5.92 -15.52 -22.46
CA SER A 714 6.42 -16.87 -22.74
C SER A 714 7.25 -17.42 -21.57
N LEU A 715 8.19 -16.64 -21.05
CA LEU A 715 9.03 -17.02 -19.91
C LEU A 715 8.21 -17.20 -18.63
N TYR A 716 7.22 -16.35 -18.41
CA TYR A 716 6.32 -16.43 -17.26
C TYR A 716 5.51 -17.73 -17.27
N TRP A 717 4.88 -18.09 -18.39
CA TRP A 717 4.14 -19.35 -18.48
C TRP A 717 5.04 -20.57 -18.26
N LEU A 718 6.25 -20.57 -18.82
CA LEU A 718 7.21 -21.65 -18.60
C LEU A 718 7.74 -21.69 -17.17
N TYR A 719 7.93 -20.54 -16.52
CA TYR A 719 8.28 -20.45 -15.09
C TYR A 719 7.27 -21.24 -14.25
N LEU A 720 5.99 -20.99 -14.49
CA LEU A 720 4.90 -21.59 -13.73
C LEU A 720 4.79 -23.10 -13.97
N ARG A 721 5.05 -23.56 -15.20
CA ARG A 721 5.02 -24.99 -15.55
C ARG A 721 6.21 -25.75 -14.98
N ALA A 722 7.42 -25.25 -15.22
CA ALA A 722 8.65 -25.88 -14.74
C ALA A 722 8.71 -25.87 -13.21
N GLY A 723 8.25 -24.79 -12.55
CA GLY A 723 8.15 -24.74 -11.09
C GLY A 723 7.16 -25.74 -10.50
N GLN A 724 6.07 -26.07 -11.20
CA GLN A 724 5.14 -27.12 -10.77
C GLN A 724 5.74 -28.53 -10.89
N GLU A 725 6.53 -28.78 -11.94
CA GLU A 725 7.19 -30.07 -12.14
C GLU A 725 8.36 -30.28 -11.17
N ALA A 726 9.15 -29.24 -10.90
CA ALA A 726 10.22 -29.27 -9.89
C ALA A 726 9.70 -29.50 -8.46
N LYS A 727 8.46 -29.10 -8.14
CA LYS A 727 7.81 -29.41 -6.86
C LYS A 727 7.24 -30.84 -6.78
N LYS A 728 7.08 -31.52 -7.92
CA LYS A 728 6.58 -32.91 -8.00
C LYS A 728 7.69 -33.95 -7.98
N GLN A 729 8.88 -33.59 -8.49
CA GLN A 729 10.12 -34.37 -8.36
C GLN A 729 10.71 -34.19 -6.97
#